data_AF-A0A2T7NDS7-F1
#
_entry.id   AF-A0A2T7NDS7-F1
#
_cell.length_a   1.000
_cell.length_b   1.000
_cell.length_c   1.000
_cell.angle_alpha   90.00
_cell.angle_beta   90.00
_cell.angle_gamma   90.00
#
_symmetry.space_group_name_H-M   'P 1'
#
loop_
_entity.id
_entity.type
_entity.pdbx_description
1 polymer ?
#
loop_
_entity_poly.entity_id
_entity_poly.type
_entity_poly.pdbx_seq_one_letter_code
_entity_poly.pdbx_strand_id
1 'polypeptide(L)'
;MYLALGTLLSMAHMILPATACTQGRDCILPDCFCSTFDHPDFTDVKDIPQMVYFAFDDALNVDVDSYYQQVFTDTRLNPNGCPITMSLYVSHQNTDYSLVENHFQRGDDIGSHSVNHNDVRTAERLQFEAGQQKENLINNGHVARDQMVGWRSPNLQTAGDAQPDVLKALNYTYDISLTYVPERNNRIPWPYTLDFGYPYSCSTLPCPSMHVSHPGFWEIPVVALMDLESGFPCAYVDSCRPSSENAAFNYLWSNFEKPSSFGLSMHAGWFHTENYMKATQTFVERLLQLDDVYIISAKKVLDWMRNPVKVVVLTFFAFRSLSVQSNCSSRIVQYSNYVAFLFCDWTQRTTKLGNLVPSTTPVVMSASGKATTTKENVRATTVATTKENVKTTTAATTPLPVEVLVGNDSCVQGVNCVLPSCQCRSVNPPGQLSPDNTPQIVYFTVMGRVDVLTFEPLLNLLDIRQNPNNCSVSSTVFVPTTENFVPYLLGLLSRRHEVAMYGKEGYKYTPTPSVEEQVAEQLMQFATQINNIQLKPNAGALNRGWRSPINSVFNDKVLTALVKGGVQYDSSVTIDRSRPYKDLIPWPYTLDFGFQDVCSGSQSQCPVKRHPGLWEIPIVPLVDTKQEYTCTFVDACTINRPILAEETHKYLLNNFDFNYNHNRAPFGINIHRDWLSHPFYAENLMGLEMFLNTILKERPDTYVMSIEKMLEWMQNPTGLDKINSFLPWKCSS
;
A
#
# COMPACT_ATOMS: atom_id res chain seq x y z
N MET A 1 41.88 26.11 63.39
CA MET A 1 40.71 26.95 63.71
C MET A 1 39.84 27.01 62.45
N TYR A 2 38.71 26.29 62.50
CA TYR A 2 37.45 26.49 61.76
C TYR A 2 37.42 27.05 60.32
N LEU A 3 36.97 26.16 59.42
CA LEU A 3 35.84 26.27 58.47
C LEU A 3 35.78 27.40 57.41
N ALA A 4 35.77 26.99 56.14
CA ALA A 4 34.68 27.28 55.19
C ALA A 4 34.74 26.31 53.99
N LEU A 5 33.83 25.33 53.94
CA LEU A 5 33.49 24.61 52.71
C LEU A 5 32.59 25.54 51.87
N GLY A 6 33.04 25.92 50.68
CA GLY A 6 32.20 26.54 49.65
C GLY A 6 31.61 25.45 48.75
N THR A 7 30.30 25.25 48.82
CA THR A 7 29.53 24.40 47.90
C THR A 7 29.36 25.11 46.56
N LEU A 8 29.93 24.54 45.49
CA LEU A 8 29.59 24.85 44.10
C LEU A 8 28.18 24.27 43.82
N LEU A 9 27.16 25.13 43.78
CA LEU A 9 25.88 24.78 43.16
C LEU A 9 26.09 24.68 41.65
N SER A 10 26.16 23.45 41.15
CA SER A 10 25.90 23.13 39.75
C SER A 10 24.44 23.47 39.45
N MET A 11 24.20 24.49 38.62
CA MET A 11 22.91 24.71 37.95
C MET A 11 22.67 23.55 36.99
N ALA A 12 22.17 22.43 37.51
CA ALA A 12 21.48 21.46 36.68
C ALA A 12 20.23 22.15 36.16
N HIS A 13 20.20 22.47 34.86
CA HIS A 13 18.94 22.69 34.17
C HIS A 13 18.14 21.40 34.33
N MET A 14 17.17 21.41 35.23
CA MET A 14 16.09 20.43 35.17
C MET A 14 15.39 20.66 33.84
N ILE A 15 15.67 19.79 32.87
CA ILE A 15 14.78 19.57 31.74
C ILE A 15 13.51 19.02 32.37
N LEU A 16 12.55 19.90 32.64
CA LEU A 16 11.19 19.47 32.92
C LEU A 16 10.73 18.70 31.67
N PRO A 17 10.24 17.45 31.80
CA PRO A 17 9.65 16.77 30.67
C PRO A 17 8.51 17.65 30.14
N ALA A 18 8.40 17.76 28.82
CA ALA A 18 7.23 18.40 28.19
C ALA A 18 5.97 17.83 28.86
N THR A 19 5.21 18.70 29.52
CA THR A 19 4.01 18.29 30.26
C THR A 19 3.03 17.63 29.30
N ALA A 20 2.55 16.43 29.64
CA ALA A 20 1.54 15.75 28.83
C ALA A 20 0.28 16.63 28.70
N CYS A 21 -0.21 16.78 27.47
CA CYS A 21 -1.37 17.62 27.15
C CYS A 21 -2.63 17.16 27.90
N THR A 22 -3.35 18.08 28.52
CA THR A 22 -4.59 17.86 29.25
C THR A 22 -5.71 18.77 28.73
N GLN A 23 -6.54 18.24 27.83
CA GLN A 23 -7.62 19.01 27.20
C GLN A 23 -8.55 19.64 28.25
N GLY A 24 -8.86 20.92 28.06
CA GLY A 24 -9.67 21.74 28.96
C GLY A 24 -8.90 22.36 30.14
N ARG A 25 -7.61 22.04 30.32
CA ARG A 25 -6.76 22.62 31.36
C ARG A 25 -5.63 23.46 30.79
N ASP A 26 -4.76 22.86 29.99
CA ASP A 26 -3.59 23.50 29.37
C ASP A 26 -3.72 23.66 27.85
N CYS A 27 -4.75 23.05 27.26
CA CYS A 27 -5.14 23.16 25.87
C CYS A 27 -6.66 23.35 25.77
N ILE A 28 -7.11 24.49 25.23
CA ILE A 28 -8.52 24.92 25.28
C ILE A 28 -8.97 25.38 23.89
N LEU A 29 -10.13 24.88 23.44
CA LEU A 29 -10.77 25.30 22.20
C LEU A 29 -11.22 26.78 22.25
N PRO A 30 -11.26 27.50 21.11
CA PRO A 30 -11.01 27.03 19.75
C PRO A 30 -9.53 27.03 19.34
N ASP A 31 -8.63 27.50 20.21
CA ASP A 31 -7.24 27.79 19.82
C ASP A 31 -6.30 26.58 19.97
N CYS A 32 -6.65 25.61 20.82
CA CYS A 32 -5.84 24.43 21.09
C CYS A 32 -6.71 23.18 21.27
N PHE A 33 -6.29 22.07 20.66
CA PHE A 33 -6.84 20.75 20.91
C PHE A 33 -5.73 19.71 21.06
N CYS A 34 -5.75 18.94 22.15
CA CYS A 34 -4.78 17.88 22.41
C CYS A 34 -4.91 16.76 21.38
N SER A 35 -3.80 16.09 21.09
CA SER A 35 -3.84 14.85 20.33
C SER A 35 -4.53 13.74 21.15
N THR A 36 -5.81 13.49 20.85
CA THR A 36 -6.64 12.48 21.49
C THR A 36 -7.37 11.66 20.43
N PHE A 37 -7.81 10.45 20.79
CA PHE A 37 -8.68 9.65 19.90
C PHE A 37 -10.15 9.66 20.33
N ASP A 38 -10.48 10.28 21.46
CA ASP A 38 -11.86 10.56 21.89
C ASP A 38 -12.04 12.08 21.96
N HIS A 39 -13.20 12.57 21.54
CA HIS A 39 -13.52 13.98 21.65
C HIS A 39 -14.07 14.28 23.07
N PRO A 40 -13.38 15.07 23.90
CA PRO A 40 -13.70 15.18 25.33
C PRO A 40 -15.03 15.87 25.62
N ASP A 41 -15.54 16.70 24.72
CA ASP A 41 -16.84 17.36 24.89
C ASP A 41 -18.05 16.42 24.68
N PHE A 42 -17.82 15.17 24.23
CA PHE A 42 -18.89 14.20 23.97
C PHE A 42 -18.67 12.90 24.73
N THR A 43 -19.69 12.49 25.49
CA THR A 43 -19.68 11.21 26.22
C THR A 43 -20.25 10.05 25.39
N ASP A 44 -21.11 10.35 24.42
CA ASP A 44 -21.69 9.37 23.49
C ASP A 44 -21.24 9.70 22.07
N VAL A 45 -20.60 8.74 21.41
CA VAL A 45 -20.11 8.87 20.03
C VAL A 45 -21.26 9.15 19.06
N LYS A 46 -22.49 8.73 19.39
CA LYS A 46 -23.69 9.00 18.57
C LYS A 46 -24.10 10.46 18.50
N ASP A 47 -23.60 11.29 19.42
CA ASP A 47 -23.83 12.73 19.38
C ASP A 47 -22.88 13.44 18.41
N ILE A 48 -21.83 12.77 17.92
CA ILE A 48 -20.81 13.34 17.04
C ILE A 48 -21.21 13.06 15.58
N PRO A 49 -21.22 14.08 14.69
CA PRO A 49 -21.41 13.84 13.27
C PRO A 49 -20.22 13.06 12.70
N GLN A 50 -20.50 12.01 11.92
CA GLN A 50 -19.46 11.31 11.20
C GLN A 50 -19.06 12.13 9.97
N MET A 51 -17.96 12.87 10.09
CA MET A 51 -17.44 13.69 8.99
C MET A 51 -16.56 12.85 8.07
N VAL A 52 -16.81 12.96 6.77
CA VAL A 52 -16.03 12.35 5.71
C VAL A 52 -15.50 13.47 4.83
N TYR A 53 -14.21 13.50 4.53
CA TYR A 53 -13.64 14.49 3.62
C TYR A 53 -12.81 13.83 2.53
N PHE A 54 -12.98 14.33 1.31
CA PHE A 54 -12.13 14.00 0.18
C PHE A 54 -11.12 15.13 0.00
N ALA A 55 -9.84 14.77 -0.03
CA ALA A 55 -8.73 15.69 -0.14
C ALA A 55 -7.87 15.30 -1.33
N PHE A 56 -8.07 16.00 -2.45
CA PHE A 56 -7.39 15.74 -3.71
C PHE A 56 -6.14 16.58 -3.87
N ASP A 57 -5.08 15.95 -4.35
CA ASP A 57 -3.80 16.60 -4.63
C ASP A 57 -3.64 16.92 -6.12
N ASP A 58 -2.65 17.76 -6.40
CA ASP A 58 -2.12 18.13 -7.72
C ASP A 58 -2.93 19.13 -8.54
N ALA A 59 -2.54 19.25 -9.81
CA ALA A 59 -3.00 20.26 -10.73
C ALA A 59 -4.45 20.03 -11.13
N LEU A 60 -5.25 21.08 -11.05
CA LEU A 60 -6.63 21.06 -11.52
C LEU A 60 -6.68 21.48 -12.98
N ASN A 61 -7.13 20.56 -13.85
CA ASN A 61 -7.32 20.80 -15.27
C ASN A 61 -8.65 20.19 -15.73
N VAL A 62 -8.99 20.40 -17.00
CA VAL A 62 -10.27 19.96 -17.58
C VAL A 62 -10.52 18.45 -17.48
N ASP A 63 -9.48 17.62 -17.59
CA ASP A 63 -9.63 16.17 -17.49
C ASP A 63 -9.93 15.77 -16.04
N VAL A 64 -9.19 16.36 -15.10
CA VAL A 64 -9.36 16.14 -13.65
C VAL A 64 -10.74 16.60 -13.17
N ASP A 65 -11.15 17.80 -13.54
CA ASP A 65 -12.47 18.38 -13.20
C ASP A 65 -13.61 17.48 -13.71
N SER A 66 -13.45 16.86 -14.89
CA SER A 66 -14.46 15.93 -15.43
C SER A 66 -14.68 14.70 -14.55
N TYR A 67 -13.68 14.25 -13.79
CA TYR A 67 -13.86 13.18 -12.80
C TYR A 67 -14.61 13.69 -11.57
N TYR A 68 -14.24 14.87 -11.06
CA TYR A 68 -14.87 15.46 -9.89
C TYR A 68 -16.36 15.74 -10.12
N GLN A 69 -16.74 16.23 -11.31
CA GLN A 69 -18.13 16.47 -11.68
C GLN A 69 -19.00 15.19 -11.74
N GLN A 70 -18.40 14.00 -11.86
CA GLN A 70 -19.14 12.73 -11.80
C GLN A 70 -19.47 12.28 -10.39
N VAL A 71 -18.74 12.78 -9.39
CA VAL A 71 -18.88 12.37 -7.98
C VAL A 71 -19.53 13.46 -7.14
N PHE A 72 -19.14 14.72 -7.33
CA PHE A 72 -19.54 15.85 -6.50
C PHE A 72 -20.53 16.75 -7.25
N THR A 73 -21.74 16.24 -7.47
CA THR A 73 -22.80 17.03 -8.12
C THR A 73 -23.57 17.88 -7.12
N ASP A 74 -24.18 18.97 -7.58
CA ASP A 74 -25.05 19.82 -6.75
C ASP A 74 -26.33 19.10 -6.27
N THR A 75 -26.62 17.91 -6.81
CA THR A 75 -27.77 17.08 -6.42
C THR A 75 -27.44 16.09 -5.30
N ARG A 76 -26.16 15.90 -4.96
CA ARG A 76 -25.72 15.03 -3.86
C ARG A 76 -25.62 15.87 -2.60
N LEU A 77 -26.59 15.71 -1.72
CA LEU A 77 -26.79 16.58 -0.56
C LEU A 77 -26.51 15.82 0.75
N ASN A 78 -25.85 16.49 1.67
CA ASN A 78 -25.75 16.07 3.07
C ASN A 78 -27.13 16.10 3.77
N PRO A 79 -27.27 15.48 4.95
CA PRO A 79 -28.55 15.46 5.69
C PRO A 79 -29.14 16.84 6.00
N ASN A 80 -28.32 17.88 6.03
CA ASN A 80 -28.74 19.28 6.22
C ASN A 80 -29.21 19.98 4.93
N GLY A 81 -29.22 19.28 3.79
CA GLY A 81 -29.61 19.81 2.48
C GLY A 81 -28.52 20.60 1.74
N CYS A 82 -27.32 20.74 2.32
CA CYS A 82 -26.19 21.38 1.63
C CYS A 82 -25.52 20.38 0.66
N PRO A 83 -25.06 20.83 -0.53
CA PRO A 83 -24.24 19.98 -1.40
C PRO A 83 -23.00 19.43 -0.71
N ILE A 84 -22.58 18.24 -1.12
CA ILE A 84 -21.29 17.68 -0.69
C ILE A 84 -20.14 18.50 -1.29
N THR A 85 -19.08 18.67 -0.49
CA THR A 85 -17.90 19.48 -0.86
C THR A 85 -16.63 18.64 -0.78
N MET A 86 -15.58 19.08 -1.47
CA MET A 86 -14.25 18.48 -1.42
C MET A 86 -13.19 19.50 -1.01
N SER A 87 -11.96 19.02 -0.79
CA SER A 87 -10.78 19.86 -0.59
C SER A 87 -9.79 19.61 -1.72
N LEU A 88 -9.31 20.66 -2.36
CA LEU A 88 -8.38 20.62 -3.49
C LEU A 88 -7.06 21.26 -3.06
N TYR A 89 -6.01 20.47 -2.91
CA TYR A 89 -4.65 20.93 -2.63
C TYR A 89 -3.92 21.10 -3.96
N VAL A 90 -3.96 22.33 -4.48
CA VAL A 90 -3.62 22.61 -5.87
C VAL A 90 -2.15 22.97 -6.04
N SER A 91 -1.45 22.30 -6.96
CA SER A 91 -0.10 22.65 -7.40
C SER A 91 -0.14 23.62 -8.60
N HIS A 92 0.91 24.42 -8.83
CA HIS A 92 0.86 25.46 -9.88
C HIS A 92 0.88 24.88 -11.30
N GLN A 93 1.84 23.98 -11.55
CA GLN A 93 2.13 23.55 -12.91
C GLN A 93 0.95 22.79 -13.52
N ASN A 94 0.54 23.19 -14.73
CA ASN A 94 -0.62 22.62 -15.47
C ASN A 94 -2.00 22.88 -14.84
N THR A 95 -2.10 23.77 -13.84
CA THR A 95 -3.40 24.17 -13.29
C THR A 95 -4.09 25.21 -14.17
N ASP A 96 -5.36 24.95 -14.48
CA ASP A 96 -6.29 25.95 -15.00
C ASP A 96 -6.94 26.69 -13.82
N TYR A 97 -6.47 27.91 -13.56
CA TYR A 97 -6.95 28.72 -12.45
C TYR A 97 -8.42 29.16 -12.62
N SER A 98 -9.00 29.11 -13.82
CA SER A 98 -10.44 29.37 -13.97
C SER A 98 -11.29 28.26 -13.35
N LEU A 99 -10.81 27.01 -13.37
CA LEU A 99 -11.45 25.90 -12.67
C LEU A 99 -11.28 26.04 -11.15
N VAL A 100 -10.11 26.51 -10.69
CA VAL A 100 -9.89 26.83 -9.26
C VAL A 100 -10.93 27.85 -8.78
N GLU A 101 -11.12 28.92 -9.53
CA GLU A 101 -12.14 29.93 -9.22
C GLU A 101 -13.55 29.32 -9.18
N ASN A 102 -13.89 28.47 -10.16
CA ASN A 102 -15.20 27.81 -10.21
C ASN A 102 -15.45 26.92 -8.97
N HIS A 103 -14.48 26.11 -8.57
CA HIS A 103 -14.58 25.26 -7.38
C HIS A 103 -14.67 26.09 -6.10
N PHE A 104 -13.88 27.16 -5.98
CA PHE A 104 -13.99 28.09 -4.86
C PHE A 104 -15.38 28.73 -4.78
N GLN A 105 -15.93 29.20 -5.90
CA GLN A 105 -17.29 29.77 -5.96
C GLN A 105 -18.39 28.73 -5.67
N ARG A 106 -18.13 27.44 -5.91
CA ARG A 106 -19.03 26.33 -5.56
C ARG A 106 -19.04 26.04 -4.05
N GLY A 107 -18.01 26.49 -3.32
CA GLY A 107 -17.83 26.24 -1.90
C GLY A 107 -16.95 25.02 -1.58
N ASP A 108 -16.20 24.52 -2.56
CA ASP A 108 -15.11 23.57 -2.30
C ASP A 108 -13.93 24.31 -1.63
N ASP A 109 -13.16 23.59 -0.82
CA ASP A 109 -12.00 24.15 -0.13
C ASP A 109 -10.78 24.13 -1.05
N ILE A 110 -10.06 25.26 -1.11
CA ILE A 110 -8.83 25.40 -1.91
C ILE A 110 -7.64 25.53 -0.98
N GLY A 111 -6.81 24.49 -0.96
CA GLY A 111 -5.52 24.43 -0.29
C GLY A 111 -4.36 24.57 -1.28
N SER A 112 -3.18 24.83 -0.74
CA SER A 112 -1.94 24.98 -1.52
C SER A 112 -1.10 23.71 -1.49
N HIS A 113 -0.54 23.34 -2.66
CA HIS A 113 0.30 22.15 -2.84
C HIS A 113 1.57 22.42 -3.65
N SER A 114 2.32 23.44 -3.22
CA SER A 114 3.56 23.94 -3.85
C SER A 114 3.41 24.47 -5.29
N VAL A 115 4.45 25.10 -5.81
CA VAL A 115 4.49 25.54 -7.21
C VAL A 115 4.88 24.39 -8.11
N ASN A 116 6.02 23.77 -7.84
CA ASN A 116 6.65 22.82 -8.76
C ASN A 116 6.56 21.35 -8.31
N HIS A 117 5.86 21.07 -7.21
CA HIS A 117 5.75 19.72 -6.66
C HIS A 117 7.11 19.08 -6.30
N ASN A 118 8.11 19.91 -5.95
CA ASN A 118 9.44 19.46 -5.56
C ASN A 118 9.63 19.41 -4.03
N ASP A 119 10.85 19.06 -3.63
CA ASP A 119 11.31 18.92 -2.26
C ASP A 119 11.17 20.21 -1.42
N VAL A 120 10.35 20.16 -0.37
CA VAL A 120 10.11 21.24 0.60
C VAL A 120 10.81 21.04 1.96
N ARG A 121 11.73 20.08 2.12
CA ARG A 121 12.31 19.66 3.42
C ARG A 121 13.13 20.72 4.18
N THR A 122 13.23 21.95 3.69
CA THR A 122 13.96 23.05 4.34
C THR A 122 13.05 24.27 4.47
N ALA A 123 13.26 25.06 5.53
CA ALA A 123 12.48 26.28 5.76
C ALA A 123 12.43 27.21 4.54
N GLU A 124 13.59 27.41 3.89
CA GLU A 124 13.73 28.30 2.73
C GLU A 124 12.92 27.81 1.54
N ARG A 125 12.98 26.51 1.23
CA ARG A 125 12.22 25.91 0.12
C ARG A 125 10.73 25.92 0.42
N LEU A 126 10.33 25.53 1.62
CA LEU A 126 8.93 25.57 2.04
C LEU A 126 8.38 27.00 1.96
N GLN A 127 9.13 27.99 2.44
CA GLN A 127 8.71 29.39 2.42
C GLN A 127 8.47 29.87 0.98
N PHE A 128 9.37 29.53 0.07
CA PHE A 128 9.22 29.86 -1.34
C PHE A 128 8.03 29.12 -1.98
N GLU A 129 7.98 27.80 -1.87
CA GLU A 129 6.96 26.98 -2.53
C GLU A 129 5.54 27.26 -2.00
N ALA A 130 5.39 27.37 -0.67
CA ALA A 130 4.11 27.69 -0.06
C ALA A 130 3.71 29.14 -0.28
N GLY A 131 4.63 30.09 -0.08
CA GLY A 131 4.34 31.51 -0.26
C GLY A 131 3.93 31.84 -1.69
N GLN A 132 4.68 31.35 -2.66
CA GLN A 132 4.40 31.62 -4.08
C GLN A 132 3.11 30.95 -4.54
N GLN A 133 2.85 29.71 -4.14
CA GLN A 133 1.63 29.05 -4.56
C GLN A 133 0.38 29.67 -3.91
N LYS A 134 0.48 30.14 -2.67
CA LYS A 134 -0.58 30.94 -2.05
C LYS A 134 -0.94 32.16 -2.90
N GLU A 135 0.07 32.94 -3.28
CA GLU A 135 -0.15 34.15 -4.08
C GLU A 135 -0.67 33.81 -5.48
N ASN A 136 -0.25 32.70 -6.10
CA ASN A 136 -0.81 32.26 -7.36
C ASN A 136 -2.31 31.92 -7.25
N LEU A 137 -2.72 31.19 -6.22
CA LEU A 137 -4.12 30.81 -6.00
C LEU A 137 -5.00 32.04 -5.71
N ILE A 138 -4.48 33.03 -4.97
CA ILE A 138 -5.18 34.30 -4.72
C ILE A 138 -5.30 35.12 -6.01
N ASN A 139 -4.18 35.33 -6.71
CA ASN A 139 -4.13 36.32 -7.80
C ASN A 139 -4.69 35.77 -9.11
N ASN A 140 -4.53 34.47 -9.38
CA ASN A 140 -4.96 33.85 -10.63
C ASN A 140 -6.25 33.04 -10.47
N GLY A 141 -6.45 32.38 -9.33
CA GLY A 141 -7.66 31.61 -9.01
C GLY A 141 -8.74 32.41 -8.27
N HIS A 142 -8.47 33.69 -8.00
CA HIS A 142 -9.36 34.60 -7.27
C HIS A 142 -9.88 34.06 -5.93
N VAL A 143 -9.11 33.17 -5.29
CA VAL A 143 -9.46 32.67 -3.96
C VAL A 143 -9.24 33.79 -2.95
N ALA A 144 -10.21 34.01 -2.08
CA ALA A 144 -10.11 35.06 -1.08
C ALA A 144 -8.91 34.80 -0.13
N ARG A 145 -8.11 35.84 0.16
CA ARG A 145 -6.84 35.72 0.91
C ARG A 145 -7.03 35.11 2.31
N ASP A 146 -8.13 35.45 2.98
CA ASP A 146 -8.53 34.93 4.29
C ASP A 146 -9.05 33.48 4.22
N GLN A 147 -9.39 32.99 3.03
CA GLN A 147 -9.84 31.63 2.79
C GLN A 147 -8.69 30.68 2.42
N MET A 148 -7.53 31.21 1.99
CA MET A 148 -6.31 30.45 1.68
C MET A 148 -5.53 30.06 2.94
N VAL A 149 -6.03 29.07 3.67
CA VAL A 149 -5.53 28.71 5.01
C VAL A 149 -4.98 27.29 5.14
N GLY A 150 -5.16 26.44 4.14
CA GLY A 150 -4.72 25.04 4.12
C GLY A 150 -3.47 24.81 3.28
N TRP A 151 -2.59 23.95 3.78
CA TRP A 151 -1.40 23.47 3.07
C TRP A 151 -1.32 21.95 3.10
N ARG A 152 -0.80 21.37 2.01
CA ARG A 152 -0.33 19.99 1.94
C ARG A 152 1.01 19.94 1.23
N SER A 153 1.96 19.23 1.80
CA SER A 153 3.32 19.10 1.26
C SER A 153 3.35 18.05 0.14
N PRO A 154 4.08 18.30 -0.96
CA PRO A 154 4.31 17.30 -2.01
C PRO A 154 4.82 15.98 -1.44
N ASN A 155 4.26 14.86 -1.90
CA ASN A 155 4.59 13.50 -1.43
C ASN A 155 4.42 13.28 0.10
N LEU A 156 3.63 14.12 0.78
CA LEU A 156 3.49 14.14 2.25
C LEU A 156 4.83 14.36 2.97
N GLN A 157 5.79 14.97 2.28
CA GLN A 157 7.16 15.13 2.75
C GLN A 157 7.34 16.52 3.39
N THR A 158 7.43 16.59 4.72
CA THR A 158 7.46 17.88 5.45
C THR A 158 8.86 18.45 5.69
N ALA A 159 8.94 19.66 6.25
CA ALA A 159 10.18 20.34 6.66
C ALA A 159 10.54 20.18 8.15
N GLY A 160 9.98 19.19 8.85
CA GLY A 160 10.24 19.00 10.29
C GLY A 160 9.67 20.15 11.12
N ASP A 161 10.38 20.60 12.16
CA ASP A 161 9.95 21.72 13.01
C ASP A 161 9.78 23.04 12.24
N ALA A 162 10.49 23.22 11.10
CA ALA A 162 10.31 24.41 10.28
C ALA A 162 8.93 24.47 9.59
N GLN A 163 8.27 23.32 9.43
CA GLN A 163 7.00 23.20 8.72
C GLN A 163 5.91 24.11 9.31
N PRO A 164 5.46 23.90 10.55
CA PRO A 164 4.41 24.72 11.15
C PRO A 164 4.81 26.19 11.30
N ASP A 165 6.08 26.48 11.61
CA ASP A 165 6.55 27.85 11.83
C ASP A 165 6.53 28.70 10.55
N VAL A 166 7.01 28.14 9.44
CA VAL A 166 7.01 28.82 8.13
C VAL A 166 5.59 28.97 7.61
N LEU A 167 4.76 27.92 7.70
CA LEU A 167 3.38 27.97 7.24
C LEU A 167 2.57 28.99 8.04
N LYS A 168 2.76 29.05 9.36
CA LYS A 168 2.13 30.06 10.22
C LYS A 168 2.58 31.47 9.84
N ALA A 169 3.87 31.69 9.57
CA ALA A 169 4.38 32.98 9.11
C ALA A 169 3.79 33.43 7.75
N LEU A 170 3.35 32.47 6.93
CA LEU A 170 2.63 32.70 5.67
C LEU A 170 1.10 32.79 5.83
N ASN A 171 0.59 32.85 7.06
CA ASN A 171 -0.84 32.86 7.39
C ASN A 171 -1.62 31.61 6.93
N TYR A 172 -0.98 30.44 6.88
CA TYR A 172 -1.71 29.18 6.91
C TYR A 172 -2.13 28.87 8.35
N THR A 173 -3.23 28.15 8.51
CA THR A 173 -3.76 27.81 9.85
C THR A 173 -3.69 26.32 10.15
N TYR A 174 -3.53 25.48 9.11
CA TYR A 174 -3.35 24.05 9.27
C TYR A 174 -2.45 23.44 8.20
N ASP A 175 -1.84 22.31 8.56
CA ASP A 175 -1.19 21.35 7.67
C ASP A 175 -2.00 20.04 7.65
N ILE A 176 -1.93 19.34 6.53
CA ILE A 176 -2.53 18.02 6.31
C ILE A 176 -1.53 17.12 5.58
N SER A 177 -0.30 17.09 6.10
CA SER A 177 0.82 16.35 5.53
C SER A 177 1.32 15.23 6.43
N LEU A 178 1.09 15.27 7.74
CA LEU A 178 1.66 14.29 8.66
C LEU A 178 0.85 13.02 8.64
N THR A 179 1.46 11.97 8.10
CA THR A 179 0.86 10.65 8.00
C THR A 179 0.73 9.97 9.36
N TYR A 180 -0.40 9.34 9.61
CA TYR A 180 -0.64 8.50 10.78
C TYR A 180 -1.05 7.09 10.32
N VAL A 181 -0.30 6.08 10.74
CA VAL A 181 -0.62 4.67 10.49
C VAL A 181 -1.35 4.11 11.72
N PRO A 182 -2.62 3.70 11.63
CA PRO A 182 -3.35 3.14 12.76
C PRO A 182 -2.64 1.91 13.33
N GLU A 183 -2.47 1.88 14.66
CA GLU A 183 -1.92 0.73 15.37
C GLU A 183 -2.94 -0.42 15.51
N ARG A 184 -2.58 -1.53 16.18
CA ARG A 184 -3.45 -2.72 16.34
C ARG A 184 -4.82 -2.45 16.97
N ASN A 185 -4.95 -1.38 17.77
CA ASN A 185 -6.23 -0.97 18.37
C ASN A 185 -7.11 -0.17 17.38
N ASN A 186 -6.56 0.16 16.21
CA ASN A 186 -7.21 0.83 15.08
C ASN A 186 -7.89 2.16 15.47
N ARG A 187 -7.36 2.84 16.50
CA ARG A 187 -7.80 4.17 16.91
C ARG A 187 -7.13 5.23 16.03
N ILE A 188 -7.90 6.23 15.67
CA ILE A 188 -7.49 7.32 14.79
C ILE A 188 -7.61 8.63 15.58
N PRO A 189 -6.56 9.48 15.58
CA PRO A 189 -6.62 10.73 16.30
C PRO A 189 -7.50 11.74 15.59
N TRP A 190 -8.19 12.56 16.39
CA TRP A 190 -8.85 13.76 15.89
C TRP A 190 -7.81 14.77 15.42
N PRO A 191 -8.15 15.73 14.53
CA PRO A 191 -7.30 16.88 14.28
C PRO A 191 -6.90 17.57 15.59
N TYR A 192 -5.64 18.00 15.70
CA TYR A 192 -5.09 18.55 16.93
C TYR A 192 -4.13 19.69 16.63
N THR A 193 -3.74 20.45 17.64
CA THR A 193 -2.73 21.49 17.49
C THR A 193 -1.36 21.01 17.95
N LEU A 194 -0.31 21.56 17.34
CA LEU A 194 1.08 21.21 17.64
C LEU A 194 1.64 21.96 18.87
N ASP A 195 0.79 22.51 19.73
CA ASP A 195 1.17 23.17 21.00
C ASP A 195 2.02 22.26 21.91
N PHE A 196 1.85 20.95 21.81
CA PHE A 196 2.56 19.96 22.62
C PHE A 196 3.49 19.06 21.78
N GLY A 197 3.85 19.51 20.58
CA GLY A 197 4.69 18.78 19.63
C GLY A 197 3.94 17.65 18.91
N TYR A 198 4.64 16.97 18.00
CA TYR A 198 4.09 15.85 17.24
C TYR A 198 4.32 14.53 17.99
N PRO A 199 3.25 13.85 18.47
CA PRO A 199 3.38 12.73 19.40
C PRO A 199 3.53 11.36 18.74
N TYR A 200 3.53 11.29 17.41
CA TYR A 200 3.47 10.04 16.65
C TYR A 200 4.81 9.66 16.02
N SER A 201 4.93 8.39 15.65
CA SER A 201 6.07 7.91 14.88
C SER A 201 6.06 8.54 13.50
N CYS A 202 7.19 9.16 13.13
CA CYS A 202 7.32 9.78 11.82
C CYS A 202 7.45 8.72 10.72
N SER A 203 6.42 8.64 9.88
CA SER A 203 6.35 7.71 8.76
C SER A 203 7.03 8.25 7.49
N THR A 204 7.08 9.58 7.33
CA THR A 204 7.72 10.28 6.20
C THR A 204 8.62 11.40 6.73
N LEU A 205 9.94 11.16 6.80
CA LEU A 205 10.91 12.03 7.47
C LEU A 205 11.36 13.23 6.62
N PRO A 206 11.49 14.45 7.17
CA PRO A 206 11.37 14.79 8.59
C PRO A 206 9.92 15.10 9.00
N CYS A 207 9.61 14.90 10.29
CA CYS A 207 8.38 15.37 10.96
C CYS A 207 8.78 16.35 12.08
N PRO A 208 7.86 17.21 12.56
CA PRO A 208 8.08 17.98 13.78
C PRO A 208 8.47 17.07 14.95
N SER A 209 9.26 17.61 15.86
CA SER A 209 9.74 16.92 17.05
C SER A 209 8.61 16.80 18.09
N MET A 210 8.60 15.69 18.82
CA MET A 210 7.71 15.51 19.98
C MET A 210 7.99 16.52 21.10
N HIS A 211 9.17 17.16 21.09
CA HIS A 211 9.61 18.06 22.17
C HIS A 211 9.61 19.54 21.78
N VAL A 212 9.21 19.87 20.56
CA VAL A 212 9.16 21.25 20.06
C VAL A 212 7.70 21.66 19.92
N SER A 213 7.35 22.78 20.54
CA SER A 213 5.99 23.31 20.56
C SER A 213 5.79 24.30 19.41
N HIS A 214 4.67 24.15 18.70
CA HIS A 214 4.23 25.08 17.66
C HIS A 214 2.79 25.56 17.94
N PRO A 215 2.63 26.51 18.88
CA PRO A 215 1.31 26.85 19.44
C PRO A 215 0.29 27.32 18.41
N GLY A 216 -0.94 26.79 18.49
CA GLY A 216 -2.09 27.20 17.69
C GLY A 216 -2.00 26.84 16.20
N PHE A 217 -1.02 26.03 15.77
CA PHE A 217 -0.97 25.52 14.41
C PHE A 217 -1.60 24.12 14.37
N TRP A 218 -2.62 23.96 13.52
CA TRP A 218 -3.40 22.72 13.46
C TRP A 218 -2.77 21.70 12.51
N GLU A 219 -2.83 20.43 12.90
CA GLU A 219 -2.56 19.29 12.05
C GLU A 219 -3.87 18.52 11.84
N ILE A 220 -4.20 18.26 10.59
CA ILE A 220 -5.19 17.25 10.20
C ILE A 220 -4.41 15.99 9.80
N PRO A 221 -4.42 14.91 10.60
CA PRO A 221 -3.61 13.75 10.29
C PRO A 221 -4.02 13.10 8.95
N VAL A 222 -3.04 12.79 8.12
CA VAL A 222 -3.26 11.94 6.93
C VAL A 222 -3.29 10.48 7.39
N VAL A 223 -4.49 10.01 7.69
CA VAL A 223 -4.71 8.66 8.20
C VAL A 223 -4.53 7.64 7.07
N ALA A 224 -3.55 6.75 7.22
CA ALA A 224 -3.33 5.69 6.26
C ALA A 224 -4.48 4.68 6.30
N LEU A 225 -5.05 4.38 5.13
CA LEU A 225 -6.10 3.39 4.96
C LEU A 225 -5.49 2.00 4.85
N MET A 226 -6.14 1.00 5.43
CA MET A 226 -5.67 -0.38 5.31
C MET A 226 -6.18 -1.01 4.03
N ASP A 227 -5.27 -1.48 3.18
CA ASP A 227 -5.62 -2.41 2.12
C ASP A 227 -6.09 -3.73 2.73
N LEU A 228 -7.26 -4.20 2.34
CA LEU A 228 -7.76 -5.50 2.78
C LEU A 228 -7.12 -6.66 2.03
N GLU A 229 -6.63 -6.42 0.81
CA GLU A 229 -6.04 -7.46 -0.04
C GLU A 229 -4.59 -7.73 0.39
N SER A 230 -3.75 -6.69 0.42
CA SER A 230 -2.35 -6.82 0.81
C SER A 230 -2.11 -6.78 2.33
N GLY A 231 -3.05 -6.22 3.11
CA GLY A 231 -2.89 -6.03 4.55
C GLY A 231 -1.97 -4.86 4.94
N PHE A 232 -1.56 -4.02 3.98
CA PHE A 232 -0.68 -2.87 4.23
C PHE A 232 -1.44 -1.54 4.34
N PRO A 233 -0.91 -0.58 5.10
CA PRO A 233 -1.43 0.78 5.13
C PRO A 233 -1.00 1.58 3.89
N CYS A 234 -1.92 2.38 3.36
CA CYS A 234 -1.73 3.30 2.26
C CYS A 234 -2.04 4.73 2.71
N ALA A 235 -1.03 5.61 2.71
CA ALA A 235 -1.20 7.00 3.10
C ALA A 235 -2.14 7.77 2.15
N TYR A 236 -2.04 7.47 0.85
CA TYR A 236 -3.00 7.89 -0.15
C TYR A 236 -3.94 6.74 -0.50
N VAL A 237 -5.21 7.03 -0.78
CA VAL A 237 -6.19 6.02 -1.22
C VAL A 237 -5.72 5.30 -2.48
N ASP A 238 -5.10 6.03 -3.41
CA ASP A 238 -4.59 5.52 -4.67
C ASP A 238 -3.18 4.91 -4.61
N SER A 239 -2.53 4.91 -3.44
CA SER A 239 -1.38 4.05 -3.20
C SER A 239 -1.79 2.58 -3.12
N CYS A 240 -3.00 2.31 -2.65
CA CYS A 240 -3.61 0.98 -2.68
C CYS A 240 -4.25 0.74 -4.05
N ARG A 241 -4.19 -0.50 -4.55
CA ARG A 241 -4.75 -0.86 -5.87
C ARG A 241 -5.67 -2.07 -5.76
N PRO A 242 -6.88 -1.91 -5.18
CA PRO A 242 -7.83 -3.01 -5.04
C PRO A 242 -8.12 -3.68 -6.40
N SER A 243 -8.24 -5.01 -6.41
CA SER A 243 -8.28 -5.80 -7.65
C SER A 243 -9.52 -5.57 -8.52
N SER A 244 -10.63 -5.11 -7.95
CA SER A 244 -11.94 -5.01 -8.62
C SER A 244 -12.78 -3.85 -8.08
N GLU A 245 -13.90 -3.55 -8.73
CA GLU A 245 -14.89 -2.57 -8.23
C GLU A 245 -15.38 -2.93 -6.81
N ASN A 246 -15.73 -4.20 -6.57
CA ASN A 246 -16.17 -4.64 -5.26
C ASN A 246 -15.04 -4.57 -4.22
N ALA A 247 -13.80 -4.90 -4.61
CA ALA A 247 -12.64 -4.73 -3.72
C ALA A 247 -12.41 -3.26 -3.38
N ALA A 248 -12.51 -2.35 -4.35
CA ALA A 248 -12.39 -0.91 -4.13
C ALA A 248 -13.50 -0.37 -3.23
N PHE A 249 -14.75 -0.81 -3.42
CA PHE A 249 -15.85 -0.45 -2.53
C PHE A 249 -15.60 -0.95 -1.11
N ASN A 250 -15.22 -2.22 -0.95
CA ASN A 250 -14.93 -2.79 0.37
C ASN A 250 -13.73 -2.12 1.04
N TYR A 251 -12.72 -1.72 0.28
CA TYR A 251 -11.58 -0.96 0.76
C TYR A 251 -12.02 0.39 1.35
N LEU A 252 -12.85 1.16 0.63
CA LEU A 252 -13.42 2.42 1.13
C LEU A 252 -14.34 2.18 2.34
N TRP A 253 -15.27 1.22 2.23
CA TRP A 253 -16.29 0.95 3.25
C TRP A 253 -15.70 0.43 4.56
N SER A 254 -14.80 -0.54 4.51
CA SER A 254 -14.18 -1.11 5.71
C SER A 254 -13.30 -0.12 6.48
N ASN A 255 -12.68 0.83 5.77
CA ASN A 255 -11.92 1.89 6.42
C ASN A 255 -12.83 2.98 6.98
N PHE A 256 -13.99 3.23 6.38
CA PHE A 256 -15.02 4.12 6.91
C PHE A 256 -15.66 3.60 8.21
N GLU A 257 -15.85 2.28 8.37
CA GLU A 257 -16.46 1.69 9.57
C GLU A 257 -15.62 1.87 10.87
N LYS A 258 -14.46 2.54 10.79
CA LYS A 258 -13.56 2.79 11.91
C LYS A 258 -13.94 4.10 12.62
N PRO A 259 -13.89 4.17 13.97
CA PRO A 259 -14.38 5.33 14.73
C PRO A 259 -13.44 6.55 14.62
N SER A 260 -13.92 7.66 14.05
CA SER A 260 -13.44 9.07 14.08
C SER A 260 -13.72 9.76 12.72
N SER A 261 -13.33 11.03 12.54
CA SER A 261 -13.35 11.68 11.22
C SER A 261 -12.60 10.87 10.16
N PHE A 262 -13.25 10.59 9.03
CA PHE A 262 -12.70 9.73 7.98
C PHE A 262 -12.18 10.55 6.81
N GLY A 263 -10.86 10.54 6.62
CA GLY A 263 -10.17 11.25 5.56
C GLY A 263 -9.83 10.37 4.37
N LEU A 264 -10.09 10.88 3.18
CA LEU A 264 -9.74 10.25 1.91
C LEU A 264 -8.75 11.15 1.15
N SER A 265 -7.48 11.05 1.51
CA SER A 265 -6.38 11.75 0.81
C SER A 265 -6.00 10.98 -0.45
N MET A 266 -6.11 11.59 -1.63
CA MET A 266 -5.92 10.87 -2.89
C MET A 266 -5.55 11.78 -4.06
N HIS A 267 -5.18 11.18 -5.19
CA HIS A 267 -5.03 11.88 -6.47
C HIS A 267 -6.20 11.58 -7.40
N ALA A 268 -6.42 12.46 -8.38
CA ALA A 268 -7.39 12.22 -9.46
C ALA A 268 -7.10 10.92 -10.24
N GLY A 269 -5.85 10.45 -10.24
CA GLY A 269 -5.45 9.18 -10.86
C GLY A 269 -6.18 7.94 -10.33
N TRP A 270 -6.79 8.00 -9.13
CA TRP A 270 -7.73 6.98 -8.66
C TRP A 270 -8.87 6.74 -9.67
N PHE A 271 -9.36 7.81 -10.30
CA PHE A 271 -10.51 7.79 -11.19
C PHE A 271 -10.20 7.37 -12.63
N HIS A 272 -8.93 7.16 -12.97
CA HIS A 272 -8.56 6.61 -14.28
C HIS A 272 -9.11 5.19 -14.48
N THR A 273 -9.33 4.46 -13.39
CA THR A 273 -9.93 3.13 -13.41
C THR A 273 -11.45 3.24 -13.27
N GLU A 274 -12.19 2.80 -14.29
CA GLU A 274 -13.67 2.84 -14.27
C GLU A 274 -14.27 2.10 -13.06
N ASN A 275 -13.67 0.98 -12.65
CA ASN A 275 -14.08 0.23 -11.46
C ASN A 275 -13.97 1.07 -10.18
N TYR A 276 -12.93 1.90 -10.07
CA TYR A 276 -12.70 2.74 -8.89
C TYR A 276 -13.66 3.93 -8.86
N MET A 277 -13.96 4.50 -10.04
CA MET A 277 -15.00 5.52 -10.17
C MET A 277 -16.37 4.99 -9.70
N LYS A 278 -16.81 3.83 -10.21
CA LYS A 278 -18.08 3.21 -9.81
C LYS A 278 -18.13 2.87 -8.32
N ALA A 279 -17.02 2.34 -7.78
CA ALA A 279 -16.90 2.05 -6.37
C ALA A 279 -17.03 3.32 -5.51
N THR A 280 -16.37 4.41 -5.89
CA THR A 280 -16.46 5.70 -5.19
C THR A 280 -17.86 6.31 -5.28
N GLN A 281 -18.52 6.24 -6.45
CA GLN A 281 -19.91 6.68 -6.59
C GLN A 281 -20.85 5.89 -5.68
N THR A 282 -20.75 4.55 -5.69
CA THR A 282 -21.52 3.67 -4.82
C THR A 282 -21.25 3.96 -3.34
N PHE A 283 -20.00 4.20 -2.98
CA PHE A 283 -19.59 4.56 -1.61
C PHE A 283 -20.25 5.86 -1.16
N VAL A 284 -20.14 6.93 -1.97
CA VAL A 284 -20.77 8.24 -1.69
C VAL A 284 -22.29 8.09 -1.58
N GLU A 285 -22.94 7.39 -2.50
CA GLU A 285 -24.39 7.17 -2.47
C GLU A 285 -24.86 6.46 -1.20
N ARG A 286 -24.05 5.52 -0.68
CA ARG A 286 -24.36 4.82 0.55
C ARG A 286 -24.12 5.67 1.79
N LEU A 287 -23.07 6.50 1.80
CA LEU A 287 -22.84 7.47 2.88
C LEU A 287 -24.00 8.47 2.99
N LEU A 288 -24.53 8.93 1.85
CA LEU A 288 -25.65 9.89 1.82
C LEU A 288 -27.00 9.31 2.27
N GLN A 289 -27.08 7.99 2.53
CA GLN A 289 -28.24 7.35 3.15
C GLN A 289 -28.16 7.35 4.69
N LEU A 290 -27.07 7.84 5.27
CA LEU A 290 -26.85 7.88 6.72
C LEU A 290 -27.11 9.30 7.23
N ASP A 291 -28.08 9.43 8.16
CA ASP A 291 -28.56 10.74 8.65
C ASP A 291 -27.54 11.50 9.53
N ASP A 292 -26.50 10.81 9.99
CA ASP A 292 -25.43 11.31 10.84
C ASP A 292 -24.08 11.49 10.12
N VAL A 293 -24.02 11.21 8.82
CA VAL A 293 -22.80 11.33 8.00
C VAL A 293 -22.80 12.60 7.15
N TYR A 294 -21.67 13.29 7.13
CA TYR A 294 -21.49 14.54 6.40
C TYR A 294 -20.23 14.49 5.53
N ILE A 295 -20.41 14.57 4.21
CA ILE A 295 -19.30 14.71 3.25
C ILE A 295 -18.99 16.19 3.07
N ILE A 296 -17.89 16.64 3.67
CA ILE A 296 -17.48 18.05 3.79
C ILE A 296 -15.99 18.21 3.51
N SER A 297 -15.53 19.45 3.29
CA SER A 297 -14.10 19.72 3.16
C SER A 297 -13.33 19.56 4.48
N ALA A 298 -12.01 19.31 4.38
CA ALA A 298 -11.11 19.21 5.51
C ALA A 298 -11.11 20.49 6.36
N LYS A 299 -11.17 21.66 5.73
CA LYS A 299 -11.35 22.93 6.43
C LYS A 299 -12.63 22.98 7.27
N LYS A 300 -13.76 22.48 6.76
CA LYS A 300 -15.02 22.42 7.55
C LYS A 300 -14.94 21.43 8.71
N VAL A 301 -14.20 20.33 8.56
CA VAL A 301 -13.88 19.44 9.69
C VAL A 301 -13.14 20.23 10.78
N LEU A 302 -12.17 21.04 10.40
CA LEU A 302 -11.42 21.88 11.33
C LEU A 302 -12.28 22.96 11.99
N ASP A 303 -13.20 23.58 11.24
CA ASP A 303 -14.10 24.58 11.79
C ASP A 303 -15.08 23.97 12.81
N TRP A 304 -15.53 22.73 12.58
CA TRP A 304 -16.27 21.95 13.58
C TRP A 304 -15.38 21.60 14.78
N MET A 305 -14.13 21.19 14.58
CA MET A 305 -13.19 20.91 15.68
C MET A 305 -12.98 22.13 16.59
N ARG A 306 -12.92 23.33 16.00
CA ARG A 306 -12.82 24.59 16.75
C ARG A 306 -14.09 24.89 17.55
N ASN A 307 -15.26 24.50 17.05
CA ASN A 307 -16.56 24.81 17.64
C ASN A 307 -17.51 23.59 17.57
N PRO A 308 -17.25 22.55 18.37
CA PRO A 308 -17.94 21.27 18.24
C PRO A 308 -19.41 21.38 18.61
N VAL A 309 -20.26 20.79 17.77
CA VAL A 309 -21.72 20.76 17.97
C VAL A 309 -22.27 19.36 17.71
N LYS A 310 -23.32 19.00 18.44
CA LYS A 310 -23.99 17.70 18.30
C LYS A 310 -24.61 17.53 16.91
N VAL A 311 -24.61 16.31 16.39
CA VAL A 311 -25.21 15.96 15.08
C VAL A 311 -26.67 16.40 14.94
N VAL A 312 -27.45 16.34 16.02
CA VAL A 312 -28.85 16.80 16.04
C VAL A 312 -28.99 18.30 15.78
N VAL A 313 -27.98 19.11 16.12
CA VAL A 313 -28.00 20.56 15.84
C VAL A 313 -27.79 20.81 14.35
N LEU A 314 -26.98 19.98 13.68
CA LEU A 314 -26.66 20.12 12.25
C LEU A 314 -27.83 19.78 11.34
N THR A 315 -28.65 18.79 11.71
CA THR A 315 -29.82 18.37 10.92
C THR A 315 -31.01 19.32 11.04
N PHE A 316 -31.20 19.99 12.18
CA PHE A 316 -32.38 20.82 12.45
C PHE A 316 -32.47 22.14 11.65
N PHE A 317 -31.36 22.63 11.09
CA PHE A 317 -31.37 23.87 10.31
C PHE A 317 -31.92 23.72 8.88
N ALA A 318 -32.09 22.49 8.38
CA ALA A 318 -32.72 22.22 7.08
C ALA A 318 -34.24 22.49 7.04
N PHE A 319 -34.93 22.33 8.17
CA PHE A 319 -36.40 22.36 8.23
C PHE A 319 -37.02 23.76 8.32
N ARG A 320 -36.22 24.83 8.47
CA ARG A 320 -36.74 26.22 8.59
C ARG A 320 -36.54 27.09 7.35
N SER A 321 -35.80 26.66 6.34
CA SER A 321 -35.56 27.45 5.11
C SER A 321 -36.60 27.21 3.99
N LEU A 322 -37.53 26.27 4.15
CA LEU A 322 -38.58 25.98 3.16
C LEU A 322 -39.93 26.68 3.41
N SER A 323 -40.02 27.64 4.34
CA SER A 323 -41.15 28.56 4.40
C SER A 323 -40.69 29.98 4.68
N VAL A 324 -40.66 30.82 3.65
CA VAL A 324 -41.11 32.23 3.62
C VAL A 324 -40.57 32.83 2.31
N GLN A 325 -41.41 32.78 1.27
CA GLN A 325 -41.46 33.88 0.33
C GLN A 325 -41.98 35.13 1.07
N SER A 326 -41.40 36.28 0.76
CA SER A 326 -41.79 37.65 1.10
C SER A 326 -41.03 38.35 2.24
N ASN A 327 -40.33 39.42 1.82
CA ASN A 327 -39.95 40.65 2.53
C ASN A 327 -39.64 40.56 4.03
N CYS A 328 -38.35 40.58 4.39
CA CYS A 328 -37.93 40.96 5.72
C CYS A 328 -37.38 42.39 5.71
N SER A 329 -38.24 43.33 6.12
CA SER A 329 -37.81 44.62 6.64
C SER A 329 -37.44 44.46 8.12
N SER A 330 -36.43 45.21 8.53
CA SER A 330 -35.77 45.25 9.85
C SER A 330 -36.68 45.06 11.07
N ARG A 331 -36.33 44.09 11.94
CA ARG A 331 -36.39 44.24 13.41
C ARG A 331 -35.51 43.20 14.10
N ILE A 332 -34.65 43.73 14.97
CA ILE A 332 -33.62 43.06 15.76
C ILE A 332 -34.26 42.18 16.85
N VAL A 333 -33.86 40.91 16.92
CA VAL A 333 -33.85 40.11 18.15
C VAL A 333 -32.53 39.35 18.21
N GLN A 334 -31.67 39.76 19.15
CA GLN A 334 -30.39 39.13 19.45
C GLN A 334 -30.61 37.83 20.24
N TYR A 335 -30.42 36.69 19.60
CA TYR A 335 -29.93 35.46 20.24
C TYR A 335 -28.99 34.76 19.26
N SER A 336 -27.77 34.47 19.73
CA SER A 336 -26.57 33.95 19.05
C SER A 336 -26.75 33.26 17.68
N ASN A 337 -26.19 33.87 16.62
CA ASN A 337 -26.30 33.48 15.20
C ASN A 337 -25.05 32.79 14.61
N TYR A 338 -24.15 32.20 15.41
CA TYR A 338 -22.86 31.71 14.88
C TYR A 338 -22.82 30.24 14.41
N VAL A 339 -23.80 29.39 14.78
CA VAL A 339 -23.65 27.93 14.64
C VAL A 339 -24.14 27.35 13.30
N ALA A 340 -25.07 28.03 12.61
CA ALA A 340 -25.69 27.51 11.39
C ALA A 340 -24.91 27.79 10.08
N PHE A 341 -23.93 28.69 10.12
CA PHE A 341 -23.18 29.14 8.94
C PHE A 341 -22.05 28.17 8.52
N LEU A 342 -21.65 27.23 9.39
CA LEU A 342 -20.46 26.39 9.19
C LEU A 342 -20.56 25.39 8.03
N PHE A 343 -21.77 25.04 7.57
CA PHE A 343 -21.96 23.95 6.59
C PHE A 343 -22.55 24.37 5.24
N CYS A 344 -23.29 25.48 5.19
CA CYS A 344 -23.94 26.01 3.98
C CYS A 344 -23.46 27.45 3.73
N ASP A 345 -22.26 27.63 3.20
CA ASP A 345 -21.78 28.95 2.78
C ASP A 345 -22.13 29.15 1.30
N TRP A 346 -23.30 29.75 1.07
CA TRP A 346 -23.70 30.27 -0.25
C TRP A 346 -23.82 31.79 -0.12
N THR A 347 -22.68 32.49 -0.19
CA THR A 347 -22.73 33.95 -0.30
C THR A 347 -23.20 34.35 -1.70
N GLN A 348 -24.16 35.27 -1.71
CA GLN A 348 -25.04 35.59 -2.83
C GLN A 348 -24.31 36.13 -4.07
N ARG A 349 -24.72 35.64 -5.24
CA ARG A 349 -24.38 36.21 -6.55
C ARG A 349 -24.86 37.67 -6.71
N THR A 350 -23.98 38.47 -7.31
CA THR A 350 -24.16 39.75 -8.03
C THR A 350 -24.18 41.07 -7.23
N THR A 351 -23.20 41.95 -7.46
CA THR A 351 -23.31 43.01 -8.48
C THR A 351 -22.03 43.85 -8.62
N LYS A 352 -21.81 44.30 -9.87
CA LYS A 352 -20.90 45.35 -10.36
C LYS A 352 -19.41 45.02 -10.52
N LEU A 353 -19.02 44.74 -11.77
CA LEU A 353 -17.96 45.52 -12.42
C LEU A 353 -18.17 45.53 -13.94
N GLY A 354 -18.97 46.49 -14.40
CA GLY A 354 -18.95 46.95 -15.79
C GLY A 354 -18.10 48.20 -15.86
N ASN A 355 -17.08 48.16 -16.71
CA ASN A 355 -16.22 49.23 -17.25
C ASN A 355 -14.74 48.96 -16.97
N LEU A 356 -14.02 48.46 -17.98
CA LEU A 356 -12.67 48.90 -18.31
C LEU A 356 -12.41 48.66 -19.81
N VAL A 357 -11.81 49.68 -20.42
CA VAL A 357 -11.52 49.90 -21.85
C VAL A 357 -10.43 48.93 -22.35
N PRO A 358 -10.42 48.53 -23.64
CA PRO A 358 -9.49 47.53 -24.17
C PRO A 358 -8.09 48.11 -24.40
N SER A 359 -7.06 47.38 -23.96
CA SER A 359 -5.68 47.59 -24.40
C SER A 359 -5.34 46.58 -25.48
N THR A 360 -5.04 47.11 -26.66
CA THR A 360 -4.70 46.41 -27.89
C THR A 360 -3.21 46.04 -27.98
N THR A 361 -2.96 44.94 -28.71
CA THR A 361 -1.80 44.61 -29.57
C THR A 361 -0.74 43.59 -29.03
N PRO A 362 0.00 42.83 -29.90
CA PRO A 362 -0.50 41.76 -30.79
C PRO A 362 0.47 40.55 -31.04
N VAL A 363 -0.02 39.51 -31.76
CA VAL A 363 0.70 38.47 -32.58
C VAL A 363 1.42 37.37 -31.76
N VAL A 364 1.31 36.05 -32.04
CA VAL A 364 1.57 35.34 -33.31
C VAL A 364 0.69 34.10 -33.48
N MET A 365 -0.02 34.05 -34.61
CA MET A 365 -0.56 32.83 -35.22
C MET A 365 0.55 32.08 -35.97
N SER A 366 0.54 30.75 -35.89
CA SER A 366 0.88 29.92 -37.06
C SER A 366 -0.17 28.83 -37.21
N ALA A 367 -0.94 28.94 -38.29
CA ALA A 367 -1.90 27.96 -38.75
C ALA A 367 -1.24 26.94 -39.70
N SER A 368 -1.78 25.73 -39.73
CA SER A 368 -2.14 24.92 -40.91
C SER A 368 -2.05 23.42 -40.56
N GLY A 369 -2.95 22.53 -40.96
CA GLY A 369 -4.13 22.67 -41.80
C GLY A 369 -5.03 21.44 -41.63
N LYS A 370 -6.34 21.64 -41.77
CA LYS A 370 -7.35 20.58 -41.91
C LYS A 370 -7.38 20.09 -43.36
N ALA A 371 -7.56 18.79 -43.53
CA ALA A 371 -8.21 18.22 -44.71
C ALA A 371 -9.32 17.26 -44.25
N THR A 372 -10.51 17.52 -44.77
CA THR A 372 -11.78 16.83 -44.52
C THR A 372 -12.02 15.77 -45.62
N THR A 373 -13.09 14.97 -45.45
CA THR A 373 -13.77 14.07 -46.42
C THR A 373 -13.18 12.65 -46.53
N THR A 374 -13.92 11.54 -46.60
CA THR A 374 -15.36 11.25 -46.80
C THR A 374 -15.65 9.78 -46.40
N LYS A 375 -16.89 9.48 -46.01
CA LYS A 375 -17.41 8.10 -45.88
C LYS A 375 -17.74 7.52 -47.26
N GLU A 376 -17.49 6.23 -47.47
CA GLU A 376 -18.36 5.39 -48.31
C GLU A 376 -18.24 3.89 -47.98
N ASN A 377 -19.39 3.22 -48.10
CA ASN A 377 -19.68 1.80 -47.84
C ASN A 377 -19.03 0.85 -48.85
N VAL A 378 -18.61 -0.35 -48.42
CA VAL A 378 -18.79 -1.58 -49.21
C VAL A 378 -19.14 -2.78 -48.30
N ARG A 379 -20.12 -3.54 -48.77
CA ARG A 379 -20.80 -4.69 -48.18
C ARG A 379 -20.09 -6.01 -48.53
N ALA A 380 -20.09 -6.92 -47.56
CA ALA A 380 -20.05 -8.39 -47.58
C ALA A 380 -19.53 -9.15 -48.81
N THR A 381 -18.65 -10.14 -48.55
CA THR A 381 -18.73 -11.45 -49.23
C THR A 381 -18.29 -12.57 -48.29
N THR A 382 -19.23 -13.43 -47.97
CA THR A 382 -19.05 -14.75 -47.35
C THR A 382 -18.43 -15.73 -48.36
N VAL A 383 -17.40 -16.47 -47.96
CA VAL A 383 -16.98 -17.70 -48.62
C VAL A 383 -16.80 -18.79 -47.56
N ALA A 384 -17.60 -19.84 -47.69
CA ALA A 384 -17.56 -21.05 -46.89
C ALA A 384 -16.38 -21.94 -47.33
N THR A 385 -15.61 -22.42 -46.37
CA THR A 385 -14.61 -23.48 -46.59
C THR A 385 -15.12 -24.82 -46.08
N THR A 386 -14.99 -25.79 -46.96
CA THR A 386 -15.34 -27.21 -46.88
C THR A 386 -14.56 -27.97 -45.81
N LYS A 387 -15.23 -28.95 -45.20
CA LYS A 387 -14.69 -29.93 -44.27
C LYS A 387 -13.76 -30.92 -45.01
N GLU A 388 -12.55 -31.11 -44.50
CA GLU A 388 -11.75 -32.31 -44.76
C GLU A 388 -11.34 -32.98 -43.46
N ASN A 389 -11.56 -34.30 -43.42
CA ASN A 389 -11.23 -35.22 -42.34
C ASN A 389 -9.72 -35.48 -42.31
N VAL A 390 -9.09 -35.36 -41.14
CA VAL A 390 -7.78 -35.98 -40.87
C VAL A 390 -7.84 -36.80 -39.59
N LYS A 391 -7.35 -38.03 -39.73
CA LYS A 391 -7.29 -39.15 -38.79
C LYS A 391 -6.71 -38.77 -37.43
N THR A 392 -7.45 -39.12 -36.38
CA THR A 392 -6.98 -39.29 -35.01
C THR A 392 -6.00 -40.47 -34.94
N THR A 393 -4.76 -40.20 -34.54
CA THR A 393 -3.83 -41.21 -34.04
C THR A 393 -3.83 -41.13 -32.51
N THR A 394 -4.08 -42.28 -31.90
CA THR A 394 -4.16 -42.51 -30.46
C THR A 394 -2.82 -42.27 -29.78
N ALA A 395 -2.74 -41.26 -28.90
CA ALA A 395 -1.67 -41.10 -27.93
C ALA A 395 -1.94 -42.02 -26.73
N ALA A 396 -0.89 -42.71 -26.29
CA ALA A 396 -0.91 -43.73 -25.26
C ALA A 396 -1.42 -43.21 -23.91
N THR A 397 -2.40 -43.91 -23.36
CA THR A 397 -2.84 -43.81 -21.97
C THR A 397 -1.75 -44.29 -21.02
N THR A 398 -1.17 -43.38 -20.24
CA THR A 398 -0.50 -43.71 -18.97
C THR A 398 -1.55 -44.10 -17.92
N PRO A 399 -1.33 -45.13 -17.07
CA PRO A 399 -2.35 -45.62 -16.15
C PRO A 399 -2.58 -44.67 -14.96
N LEU A 400 -3.84 -44.57 -14.56
CA LEU A 400 -4.34 -43.96 -13.31
C LEU A 400 -3.94 -44.80 -12.07
N PRO A 401 -4.05 -44.22 -10.85
CA PRO A 401 -3.10 -44.43 -9.76
C PRO A 401 -3.35 -45.69 -8.94
N VAL A 402 -2.26 -46.23 -8.41
CA VAL A 402 -2.23 -47.27 -7.38
C VAL A 402 -2.82 -46.71 -6.09
N GLU A 403 -3.80 -47.40 -5.51
CA GLU A 403 -4.28 -47.15 -4.14
C GLU A 403 -3.12 -47.29 -3.16
N VAL A 404 -2.72 -46.19 -2.51
CA VAL A 404 -1.67 -46.19 -1.49
C VAL A 404 -2.30 -46.52 -0.13
N LEU A 405 -1.97 -47.70 0.38
CA LEU A 405 -2.22 -48.12 1.76
C LEU A 405 -1.56 -47.13 2.73
N VAL A 406 -2.35 -46.61 3.69
CA VAL A 406 -1.87 -45.75 4.77
C VAL A 406 -1.04 -46.60 5.76
N GLY A 407 0.26 -46.71 5.49
CA GLY A 407 1.25 -47.29 6.41
C GLY A 407 1.80 -46.23 7.35
N ASN A 408 1.92 -46.59 8.63
CA ASN A 408 2.44 -45.78 9.74
C ASN A 408 3.98 -45.58 9.69
N ASP A 409 4.58 -45.66 8.50
CA ASP A 409 6.04 -45.68 8.34
C ASP A 409 6.60 -44.26 8.42
N SER A 410 7.54 -44.05 9.34
CA SER A 410 8.35 -42.83 9.44
C SER A 410 9.26 -42.67 8.21
N CYS A 411 9.53 -41.43 7.81
CA CYS A 411 10.42 -41.14 6.68
C CYS A 411 11.87 -41.52 7.00
N VAL A 412 12.52 -42.28 6.11
CA VAL A 412 13.94 -42.65 6.19
C VAL A 412 14.60 -42.37 4.85
N GLN A 413 15.41 -41.30 4.80
CA GLN A 413 16.10 -40.86 3.59
C GLN A 413 17.02 -41.97 3.04
N GLY A 414 16.93 -42.21 1.73
CA GLY A 414 17.69 -43.25 1.03
C GLY A 414 17.08 -44.65 1.10
N VAL A 415 16.02 -44.86 1.89
CA VAL A 415 15.35 -46.16 2.03
C VAL A 415 13.94 -46.13 1.44
N ASN A 416 13.03 -45.38 2.06
CA ASN A 416 11.63 -45.23 1.60
C ASN A 416 11.35 -43.84 1.04
N CYS A 417 12.35 -42.95 1.02
CA CYS A 417 12.30 -41.63 0.43
C CYS A 417 13.65 -41.35 -0.25
N VAL A 418 13.69 -41.27 -1.57
CA VAL A 418 14.93 -41.20 -2.35
C VAL A 418 14.88 -40.03 -3.34
N LEU A 419 15.96 -39.25 -3.39
CA LEU A 419 16.17 -38.17 -4.36
C LEU A 419 16.27 -38.73 -5.80
N PRO A 420 15.86 -37.97 -6.83
CA PRO A 420 15.34 -36.60 -6.78
C PRO A 420 13.85 -36.50 -6.39
N SER A 421 13.13 -37.62 -6.35
CA SER A 421 11.67 -37.64 -6.21
C SER A 421 11.15 -37.37 -4.80
N CYS A 422 11.94 -37.68 -3.77
CA CYS A 422 11.52 -37.55 -2.38
C CYS A 422 12.66 -37.09 -1.48
N GLN A 423 12.35 -36.14 -0.59
CA GLN A 423 13.25 -35.64 0.44
C GLN A 423 12.50 -35.62 1.78
N CYS A 424 13.04 -36.32 2.78
CA CYS A 424 12.50 -36.29 4.14
C CYS A 424 12.72 -34.91 4.77
N ARG A 425 11.80 -34.52 5.67
CA ARG A 425 11.97 -33.37 6.55
C ARG A 425 13.27 -33.52 7.35
N SER A 426 14.17 -32.54 7.22
CA SER A 426 15.53 -32.60 7.76
C SER A 426 16.04 -31.21 8.08
N VAL A 427 16.84 -31.08 9.13
CA VAL A 427 17.65 -29.89 9.40
C VAL A 427 19.08 -30.01 8.88
N ASN A 428 19.45 -31.17 8.34
CA ASN A 428 20.74 -31.38 7.69
C ASN A 428 20.62 -31.15 6.18
N PRO A 429 21.68 -30.65 5.52
CA PRO A 429 21.72 -30.50 4.08
C PRO A 429 21.35 -31.79 3.32
N PRO A 430 20.59 -31.69 2.21
CA PRO A 430 20.30 -32.82 1.33
C PRO A 430 21.56 -33.50 0.80
N GLY A 431 21.43 -34.78 0.42
CA GLY A 431 22.53 -35.54 -0.19
C GLY A 431 23.69 -35.87 0.77
N GLN A 432 23.47 -35.79 2.08
CA GLN A 432 24.50 -36.05 3.11
C GLN A 432 25.70 -35.08 3.05
N LEU A 433 25.50 -33.87 2.53
CA LEU A 433 26.53 -32.83 2.54
C LEU A 433 26.73 -32.30 3.97
N SER A 434 27.97 -31.92 4.30
CA SER A 434 28.22 -31.10 5.49
C SER A 434 27.81 -29.65 5.21
N PRO A 435 27.42 -28.87 6.24
CA PRO A 435 27.15 -27.45 6.08
C PRO A 435 28.31 -26.69 5.39
N ASP A 436 29.57 -27.01 5.72
CA ASP A 436 30.75 -26.36 5.12
C ASP A 436 30.93 -26.63 3.63
N ASN A 437 30.43 -27.76 3.11
CA ASN A 437 30.45 -28.07 1.68
C ASN A 437 29.11 -27.76 1.00
N THR A 438 28.20 -27.04 1.66
CA THR A 438 26.87 -26.72 1.16
C THR A 438 26.79 -25.25 0.77
N PRO A 439 26.37 -24.91 -0.47
CA PRO A 439 26.15 -23.51 -0.84
C PRO A 439 25.06 -22.89 0.03
N GLN A 440 25.24 -21.63 0.42
CA GLN A 440 24.12 -20.88 0.98
C GLN A 440 23.22 -20.44 -0.17
N ILE A 441 21.98 -20.92 -0.18
CA ILE A 441 20.98 -20.47 -1.14
C ILE A 441 20.17 -19.34 -0.50
N VAL A 442 19.98 -18.25 -1.23
CA VAL A 442 19.01 -17.20 -0.93
C VAL A 442 17.94 -17.26 -2.01
N TYR A 443 16.70 -17.58 -1.63
CA TYR A 443 15.60 -17.54 -2.58
C TYR A 443 14.82 -16.23 -2.43
N PHE A 444 14.72 -15.47 -3.52
CA PHE A 444 14.06 -14.17 -3.52
C PHE A 444 12.68 -14.28 -4.17
N THR A 445 11.65 -13.87 -3.46
CA THR A 445 10.27 -13.93 -3.94
C THR A 445 9.56 -12.60 -3.84
N VAL A 446 8.80 -12.29 -4.88
CA VAL A 446 7.92 -11.10 -4.94
C VAL A 446 6.49 -11.57 -5.11
N MET A 447 5.60 -11.04 -4.29
CA MET A 447 4.16 -11.32 -4.38
C MET A 447 3.42 -10.14 -5.00
N GLY A 448 2.51 -10.44 -5.91
CA GLY A 448 1.55 -9.50 -6.47
C GLY A 448 1.61 -9.40 -7.99
N ARG A 449 0.79 -8.50 -8.53
CA ARG A 449 0.71 -8.23 -9.97
C ARG A 449 2.03 -7.68 -10.50
N VAL A 450 2.39 -8.09 -11.71
CA VAL A 450 3.52 -7.52 -12.45
C VAL A 450 3.00 -6.47 -13.41
N ASP A 451 3.29 -5.21 -13.09
CA ASP A 451 3.13 -4.06 -13.98
C ASP A 451 4.44 -3.25 -13.99
N VAL A 452 4.43 -2.04 -14.57
CA VAL A 452 5.63 -1.20 -14.68
C VAL A 452 6.27 -0.90 -13.31
N LEU A 453 5.47 -0.75 -12.26
CA LEU A 453 5.94 -0.43 -10.91
C LEU A 453 6.60 -1.63 -10.23
N THR A 454 6.28 -2.86 -10.65
CA THR A 454 6.96 -4.07 -10.13
C THR A 454 8.12 -4.47 -11.03
N PHE A 455 7.91 -4.42 -12.35
CA PHE A 455 8.82 -4.97 -13.35
C PHE A 455 10.15 -4.22 -13.38
N GLU A 456 10.14 -2.90 -13.57
CA GLU A 456 11.39 -2.15 -13.70
C GLU A 456 12.21 -2.13 -12.41
N PRO A 457 11.62 -1.85 -11.23
CA PRO A 457 12.39 -1.87 -9.99
C PRO A 457 12.96 -3.25 -9.65
N LEU A 458 12.22 -4.33 -9.92
CA LEU A 458 12.72 -5.69 -9.71
C LEU A 458 13.94 -5.99 -10.58
N LEU A 459 13.90 -5.61 -11.86
CA LEU A 459 15.04 -5.80 -12.76
C LEU A 459 16.23 -4.91 -12.37
N ASN A 460 15.99 -3.66 -11.99
CA ASN A 460 17.06 -2.78 -11.50
C ASN A 460 17.71 -3.34 -10.22
N LEU A 461 16.91 -3.99 -9.36
CA LEU A 461 17.39 -4.64 -8.16
C LEU A 461 18.14 -5.95 -8.44
N LEU A 462 17.78 -6.72 -9.46
CA LEU A 462 18.33 -8.07 -9.64
C LEU A 462 19.28 -8.19 -10.83
N ASP A 463 18.93 -7.67 -12.01
CA ASP A 463 19.69 -7.92 -13.25
C ASP A 463 21.10 -7.34 -13.24
N ILE A 464 21.37 -6.33 -12.40
CA ILE A 464 22.69 -5.72 -12.25
C ILE A 464 23.66 -6.56 -11.40
N ARG A 465 23.17 -7.65 -10.79
CA ARG A 465 23.92 -8.49 -9.84
C ARG A 465 24.16 -9.88 -10.40
N GLN A 466 25.28 -10.49 -10.02
CA GLN A 466 25.68 -11.83 -10.47
C GLN A 466 26.00 -12.74 -9.29
N ASN A 467 25.64 -14.01 -9.46
CA ASN A 467 26.07 -15.11 -8.60
C ASN A 467 27.54 -15.48 -8.85
N PRO A 468 28.18 -16.27 -7.96
CA PRO A 468 29.58 -16.71 -8.13
C PRO A 468 29.88 -17.47 -9.43
N ASN A 469 28.86 -18.00 -10.10
CA ASN A 469 28.96 -18.66 -11.41
C ASN A 469 28.84 -17.68 -12.60
N ASN A 470 28.87 -16.36 -12.35
CA ASN A 470 28.67 -15.27 -13.32
C ASN A 470 27.29 -15.23 -13.99
N CYS A 471 26.31 -15.99 -13.50
CA CYS A 471 24.93 -15.85 -13.95
C CYS A 471 24.26 -14.72 -13.18
N SER A 472 23.37 -13.96 -13.84
CA SER A 472 22.49 -13.02 -13.16
C SER A 472 21.73 -13.74 -12.04
N VAL A 473 21.52 -13.02 -10.93
CA VAL A 473 20.63 -13.51 -9.87
C VAL A 473 19.20 -13.60 -10.41
N SER A 474 18.40 -14.48 -9.83
CA SER A 474 16.99 -14.64 -10.25
C SER A 474 16.05 -14.65 -9.06
N SER A 475 14.76 -14.56 -9.35
CA SER A 475 13.69 -14.54 -8.34
C SER A 475 12.50 -15.37 -8.79
N THR A 476 11.62 -15.68 -7.85
CA THR A 476 10.30 -16.24 -8.11
C THR A 476 9.24 -15.17 -7.89
N VAL A 477 8.47 -14.84 -8.93
CA VAL A 477 7.38 -13.88 -8.83
C VAL A 477 6.06 -14.65 -8.78
N PHE A 478 5.37 -14.55 -7.64
CA PHE A 478 4.05 -15.15 -7.42
C PHE A 478 2.98 -14.16 -7.90
N VAL A 479 2.38 -14.48 -9.04
CA VAL A 479 1.42 -13.60 -9.73
C VAL A 479 -0.01 -14.13 -9.60
N PRO A 480 -1.04 -13.27 -9.53
CA PRO A 480 -2.43 -13.71 -9.45
C PRO A 480 -2.78 -14.70 -10.57
N THR A 481 -3.75 -15.57 -10.35
CA THR A 481 -4.15 -16.55 -11.40
C THR A 481 -4.88 -15.94 -12.59
N THR A 482 -5.31 -14.69 -12.50
CA THR A 482 -6.01 -13.94 -13.55
C THR A 482 -5.46 -12.52 -13.71
N GLU A 483 -5.83 -11.84 -14.80
CA GLU A 483 -5.56 -10.40 -15.03
C GLU A 483 -4.08 -9.98 -15.10
N ASN A 484 -3.15 -10.91 -15.24
CA ASN A 484 -1.75 -10.57 -15.52
C ASN A 484 -1.52 -9.90 -16.88
N PHE A 485 -0.55 -8.98 -16.92
CA PHE A 485 -0.07 -8.41 -18.17
C PHE A 485 1.02 -9.30 -18.78
N VAL A 486 0.65 -10.12 -19.77
CA VAL A 486 1.50 -11.15 -20.37
C VAL A 486 2.88 -10.64 -20.84
N PRO A 487 3.03 -9.45 -21.45
CA PRO A 487 4.35 -8.95 -21.85
C PRO A 487 5.37 -8.83 -20.69
N TYR A 488 4.94 -8.44 -19.49
CA TYR A 488 5.86 -8.37 -18.35
C TYR A 488 6.26 -9.77 -17.86
N LEU A 489 5.32 -10.73 -17.87
CA LEU A 489 5.63 -12.13 -17.54
C LEU A 489 6.66 -12.71 -18.51
N LEU A 490 6.50 -12.47 -19.82
CA LEU A 490 7.48 -12.83 -20.85
C LEU A 490 8.83 -12.17 -20.60
N GLY A 491 8.82 -10.88 -20.21
CA GLY A 491 10.02 -10.13 -19.85
C GLY A 491 10.80 -10.78 -18.70
N LEU A 492 10.10 -11.21 -17.65
CA LEU A 492 10.68 -11.91 -16.49
C LEU A 492 11.24 -13.28 -16.88
N LEU A 493 10.46 -14.09 -17.60
CA LEU A 493 10.86 -15.44 -18.03
C LEU A 493 12.08 -15.40 -18.96
N SER A 494 12.14 -14.41 -19.86
CA SER A 494 13.28 -14.21 -20.78
C SER A 494 14.59 -13.88 -20.06
N ARG A 495 14.49 -13.39 -18.81
CA ARG A 495 15.61 -13.04 -17.91
C ARG A 495 15.84 -14.09 -16.82
N ARG A 496 15.18 -15.26 -16.92
CA ARG A 496 15.30 -16.40 -16.01
C ARG A 496 14.75 -16.18 -14.60
N HIS A 497 13.88 -15.20 -14.42
CA HIS A 497 13.00 -15.20 -13.27
C HIS A 497 11.93 -16.28 -13.46
N GLU A 498 11.52 -16.89 -12.38
CA GLU A 498 10.40 -17.82 -12.34
C GLU A 498 9.09 -17.05 -12.18
N VAL A 499 8.05 -17.50 -12.88
CA VAL A 499 6.67 -17.03 -12.67
C VAL A 499 5.85 -18.16 -12.08
N ALA A 500 5.46 -17.99 -10.81
CA ALA A 500 4.67 -18.94 -10.04
C ALA A 500 3.27 -18.37 -9.76
N MET A 501 2.35 -19.24 -9.33
CA MET A 501 0.96 -18.86 -9.10
C MET A 501 0.74 -18.38 -7.68
N TYR A 502 0.04 -17.27 -7.59
CA TYR A 502 -0.54 -16.77 -6.36
C TYR A 502 -2.05 -17.02 -6.40
N GLY A 503 -2.55 -17.76 -5.41
CA GLY A 503 -3.98 -18.02 -5.26
C GLY A 503 -4.79 -16.73 -5.14
N LYS A 504 -6.10 -16.83 -5.40
CA LYS A 504 -6.98 -15.66 -5.44
C LYS A 504 -7.14 -15.00 -4.06
N GLU A 505 -6.68 -13.75 -3.95
CA GLU A 505 -6.84 -12.93 -2.74
C GLU A 505 -8.31 -12.70 -2.35
N GLY A 506 -8.57 -12.58 -1.05
CA GLY A 506 -9.92 -12.42 -0.50
C GLY A 506 -10.85 -13.62 -0.68
N TYR A 507 -10.40 -14.69 -1.34
CA TYR A 507 -11.22 -15.86 -1.65
C TYR A 507 -11.34 -16.78 -0.43
N LYS A 508 -12.57 -16.93 0.08
CA LYS A 508 -12.90 -17.93 1.10
C LYS A 508 -13.43 -19.17 0.40
N TYR A 509 -12.64 -20.25 0.39
CA TYR A 509 -13.08 -21.52 -0.20
C TYR A 509 -14.38 -21.98 0.46
N THR A 510 -15.43 -22.13 -0.34
CA THR A 510 -16.71 -22.68 0.13
C THR A 510 -16.67 -24.22 0.11
N PRO A 511 -17.57 -24.89 0.84
CA PRO A 511 -17.72 -26.35 0.74
C PRO A 511 -18.26 -26.80 -0.64
N THR A 512 -19.02 -25.94 -1.31
CA THR A 512 -19.66 -26.20 -2.61
C THR A 512 -19.50 -24.97 -3.52
N PRO A 513 -18.90 -25.10 -4.72
CA PRO A 513 -18.15 -26.26 -5.21
C PRO A 513 -17.01 -26.65 -4.25
N SER A 514 -16.46 -27.85 -4.37
CA SER A 514 -15.43 -28.29 -3.42
C SER A 514 -14.18 -27.38 -3.48
N VAL A 515 -13.39 -27.34 -2.39
CA VAL A 515 -12.11 -26.61 -2.37
C VAL A 515 -11.21 -27.06 -3.53
N GLU A 516 -11.22 -28.37 -3.83
CA GLU A 516 -10.42 -28.93 -4.92
C GLU A 516 -10.84 -28.41 -6.30
N GLU A 517 -12.15 -28.30 -6.54
CA GLU A 517 -12.70 -27.73 -7.78
C GLU A 517 -12.36 -26.24 -7.92
N GLN A 518 -12.48 -25.46 -6.83
CA GLN A 518 -12.15 -24.04 -6.83
C GLN A 518 -10.66 -23.78 -7.08
N VAL A 519 -9.77 -24.62 -6.54
CA VAL A 519 -8.33 -24.54 -6.82
C VAL A 519 -8.04 -24.98 -8.25
N ALA A 520 -8.63 -26.09 -8.71
CA ALA A 520 -8.47 -26.56 -10.09
C ALA A 520 -8.92 -25.51 -11.11
N GLU A 521 -10.00 -24.79 -10.84
CA GLU A 521 -10.46 -23.67 -11.67
C GLU A 521 -9.39 -22.58 -11.78
N GLN A 522 -8.78 -22.17 -10.67
CA GLN A 522 -7.71 -21.18 -10.66
C GLN A 522 -6.47 -21.63 -11.45
N LEU A 523 -6.09 -22.90 -11.32
CA LEU A 523 -4.99 -23.48 -12.11
C LEU A 523 -5.30 -23.45 -13.61
N MET A 524 -6.54 -23.79 -14.00
CA MET A 524 -6.99 -23.74 -15.40
C MET A 524 -7.05 -22.31 -15.94
N GLN A 525 -7.49 -21.34 -15.14
CA GLN A 525 -7.52 -19.92 -15.51
C GLN A 525 -6.11 -19.40 -15.79
N PHE A 526 -5.17 -19.69 -14.90
CA PHE A 526 -3.77 -19.32 -15.09
C PHE A 526 -3.18 -19.98 -16.33
N ALA A 527 -3.38 -21.29 -16.49
CA ALA A 527 -2.93 -22.04 -17.67
C ALA A 527 -3.49 -21.48 -18.98
N THR A 528 -4.75 -21.05 -19.00
CA THR A 528 -5.38 -20.45 -20.18
C THR A 528 -4.75 -19.11 -20.54
N GLN A 529 -4.47 -18.27 -19.54
CA GLN A 529 -3.86 -16.96 -19.73
C GLN A 529 -2.45 -17.06 -20.34
N ILE A 530 -1.69 -18.07 -19.96
CA ILE A 530 -0.30 -18.24 -20.36
C ILE A 530 -0.11 -19.22 -21.52
N ASN A 531 -1.18 -19.84 -22.04
CA ASN A 531 -1.11 -20.87 -23.09
C ASN A 531 -0.42 -20.39 -24.38
N ASN A 532 -0.45 -19.09 -24.65
CA ASN A 532 0.21 -18.49 -25.83
C ASN A 532 1.66 -18.09 -25.59
N ILE A 533 2.22 -18.35 -24.40
CA ILE A 533 3.61 -18.05 -24.07
C ILE A 533 4.51 -19.14 -24.66
N GLN A 534 5.09 -18.86 -25.83
CA GLN A 534 6.13 -19.71 -26.41
C GLN A 534 7.48 -19.44 -25.71
N LEU A 535 7.92 -20.37 -24.88
CA LEU A 535 9.21 -20.27 -24.18
C LEU A 535 10.34 -20.90 -25.00
N LYS A 536 11.49 -20.23 -25.01
CA LYS A 536 12.74 -20.86 -25.45
C LYS A 536 13.09 -21.99 -24.46
N PRO A 537 13.80 -23.05 -24.91
CA PRO A 537 14.43 -24.00 -23.99
C PRO A 537 15.30 -23.22 -22.98
N ASN A 538 15.09 -23.44 -21.68
CA ASN A 538 15.78 -22.76 -20.56
C ASN A 538 15.34 -21.31 -20.23
N ALA A 539 14.18 -20.85 -20.72
CA ALA A 539 13.49 -19.74 -20.05
C ALA A 539 13.02 -20.20 -18.65
N GLY A 540 12.83 -19.27 -17.70
CA GLY A 540 12.40 -19.62 -16.34
C GLY A 540 11.15 -20.51 -16.29
N ALA A 541 10.92 -21.20 -15.17
CA ALA A 541 9.74 -22.02 -15.00
C ALA A 541 8.44 -21.21 -15.02
N LEU A 542 7.44 -21.82 -15.62
CA LEU A 542 6.06 -21.38 -15.59
C LEU A 542 5.22 -22.46 -14.92
N ASN A 543 4.27 -22.06 -14.08
CA ASN A 543 3.23 -22.94 -13.55
C ASN A 543 3.76 -24.11 -12.67
N ARG A 544 4.92 -23.95 -12.03
CA ARG A 544 5.50 -24.98 -11.14
C ARG A 544 5.22 -24.75 -9.67
N GLY A 545 5.05 -23.49 -9.27
CA GLY A 545 4.88 -23.09 -7.89
C GLY A 545 3.50 -22.57 -7.57
N TRP A 546 3.08 -22.78 -6.33
CA TRP A 546 1.90 -22.18 -5.73
C TRP A 546 2.23 -21.45 -4.42
N ARG A 547 1.58 -20.32 -4.20
CA ARG A 547 1.51 -19.64 -2.90
C ARG A 547 0.07 -19.23 -2.64
N SER A 548 -0.43 -19.55 -1.45
CA SER A 548 -1.76 -19.19 -1.00
C SER A 548 -1.75 -17.80 -0.35
N PRO A 549 -2.82 -17.00 -0.47
CA PRO A 549 -2.95 -15.74 0.26
C PRO A 549 -2.88 -15.92 1.78
N ILE A 550 -2.29 -14.94 2.48
CA ILE A 550 -1.97 -14.96 3.92
C ILE A 550 -3.21 -15.20 4.82
N ASN A 551 -4.41 -14.89 4.31
CA ASN A 551 -5.69 -15.06 5.01
C ASN A 551 -6.61 -16.13 4.40
N SER A 552 -6.08 -16.95 3.48
CA SER A 552 -6.84 -18.03 2.85
C SER A 552 -6.79 -19.31 3.69
N VAL A 553 -7.81 -20.17 3.53
CA VAL A 553 -7.82 -21.48 4.18
C VAL A 553 -6.83 -22.39 3.45
N PHE A 554 -5.66 -22.61 4.04
CA PHE A 554 -4.69 -23.59 3.55
C PHE A 554 -4.83 -24.93 4.30
N ASN A 555 -5.09 -26.01 3.56
CA ASN A 555 -5.34 -27.34 4.13
C ASN A 555 -5.05 -28.45 3.10
N ASP A 556 -5.23 -29.71 3.53
CA ASP A 556 -5.01 -30.89 2.69
C ASP A 556 -5.81 -30.91 1.38
N LYS A 557 -6.98 -30.25 1.30
CA LYS A 557 -7.76 -30.20 0.05
C LYS A 557 -7.08 -29.29 -0.98
N VAL A 558 -6.50 -28.17 -0.54
CA VAL A 558 -5.70 -27.31 -1.41
C VAL A 558 -4.52 -28.11 -1.95
N LEU A 559 -3.73 -28.74 -1.07
CA LEU A 559 -2.59 -29.57 -1.48
C LEU A 559 -2.99 -30.69 -2.45
N THR A 560 -4.08 -31.39 -2.19
CA THR A 560 -4.61 -32.44 -3.07
C THR A 560 -4.90 -31.89 -4.48
N ALA A 561 -5.48 -30.70 -4.56
CA ALA A 561 -5.77 -30.05 -5.82
C ALA A 561 -4.50 -29.61 -6.56
N LEU A 562 -3.49 -29.12 -5.84
CA LEU A 562 -2.18 -28.78 -6.39
C LEU A 562 -1.50 -30.01 -7.00
N VAL A 563 -1.50 -31.14 -6.29
CA VAL A 563 -0.96 -32.42 -6.81
C VAL A 563 -1.72 -32.85 -8.07
N LYS A 564 -3.07 -32.85 -8.03
CA LYS A 564 -3.89 -33.21 -9.20
C LYS A 564 -3.65 -32.27 -10.39
N GLY A 565 -3.37 -31.00 -10.12
CA GLY A 565 -3.07 -29.98 -11.13
C GLY A 565 -1.63 -30.01 -11.64
N GLY A 566 -0.76 -30.87 -11.12
CA GLY A 566 0.64 -30.99 -11.55
C GLY A 566 1.55 -29.86 -11.03
N VAL A 567 1.16 -29.16 -9.97
CA VAL A 567 2.01 -28.18 -9.28
C VAL A 567 3.14 -28.92 -8.58
N GLN A 568 4.37 -28.42 -8.70
CA GLN A 568 5.56 -29.08 -8.19
C GLN A 568 5.90 -28.70 -6.76
N TYR A 569 5.61 -27.46 -6.37
CA TYR A 569 5.86 -27.00 -5.02
C TYR A 569 4.80 -26.03 -4.49
N ASP A 570 4.63 -26.04 -3.18
CA ASP A 570 3.93 -25.02 -2.41
C ASP A 570 4.93 -24.19 -1.60
N SER A 571 4.65 -22.90 -1.43
CA SER A 571 5.35 -22.02 -0.49
C SER A 571 4.36 -21.14 0.24
N SER A 572 3.39 -21.77 0.92
CA SER A 572 2.32 -21.11 1.66
C SER A 572 2.48 -21.23 3.17
N VAL A 573 3.09 -22.31 3.66
CA VAL A 573 3.09 -22.61 5.09
C VAL A 573 4.17 -21.82 5.81
N THR A 574 3.76 -21.03 6.80
CA THR A 574 4.69 -20.38 7.72
C THR A 574 4.97 -21.31 8.90
N ILE A 575 6.24 -21.63 9.14
CA ILE A 575 6.62 -22.46 10.29
C ILE A 575 6.82 -21.62 11.55
N ASP A 576 6.68 -22.22 12.72
CA ASP A 576 7.02 -21.59 13.98
C ASP A 576 8.53 -21.39 14.11
N ARG A 577 8.92 -20.25 14.69
CA ARG A 577 10.30 -19.89 14.99
C ARG A 577 10.37 -19.49 16.47
N SER A 578 10.74 -20.45 17.31
CA SER A 578 10.83 -20.29 18.76
C SER A 578 11.88 -19.23 19.16
N ARG A 579 11.57 -18.46 20.22
CA ARG A 579 12.51 -17.49 20.82
C ARG A 579 13.03 -17.94 22.18
N PRO A 580 14.31 -17.65 22.52
CA PRO A 580 15.39 -17.31 21.60
C PRO A 580 15.68 -18.49 20.65
N TYR A 581 16.44 -18.26 19.57
CA TYR A 581 16.76 -19.29 18.56
C TYR A 581 17.28 -20.57 19.22
N LYS A 582 16.46 -21.62 19.24
CA LYS A 582 16.85 -22.91 19.80
C LYS A 582 16.90 -24.00 18.75
N ASP A 583 16.08 -23.89 17.71
CA ASP A 583 15.90 -24.93 16.72
C ASP A 583 16.53 -24.53 15.38
N LEU A 584 17.18 -25.50 14.73
CA LEU A 584 17.68 -25.34 13.36
C LEU A 584 16.51 -25.29 12.37
N ILE A 585 16.68 -24.50 11.31
CA ILE A 585 15.66 -24.30 10.27
C ILE A 585 15.55 -25.57 9.41
N PRO A 586 14.34 -26.12 9.16
CA PRO A 586 14.21 -27.25 8.25
C PRO A 586 14.55 -26.84 6.81
N TRP A 587 15.21 -27.74 6.10
CA TRP A 587 15.36 -27.66 4.64
C TRP A 587 14.02 -27.96 3.97
N PRO A 588 13.76 -27.45 2.75
CA PRO A 588 12.60 -27.86 1.96
C PRO A 588 12.53 -29.38 1.78
N TYR A 589 11.31 -29.92 1.78
CA TYR A 589 11.09 -31.36 1.76
C TYR A 589 9.82 -31.72 0.99
N THR A 590 9.66 -32.99 0.63
CA THR A 590 8.45 -33.44 -0.05
C THR A 590 7.40 -33.93 0.94
N LEU A 591 6.13 -33.74 0.58
CA LEU A 591 4.99 -34.11 1.42
C LEU A 591 4.59 -35.58 1.28
N ASP A 592 5.45 -36.45 0.74
CA ASP A 592 5.28 -37.92 0.69
C ASP A 592 4.97 -38.53 2.05
N PHE A 593 5.50 -37.94 3.11
CA PHE A 593 5.29 -38.36 4.49
C PHE A 593 4.47 -37.35 5.32
N GLY A 594 3.82 -36.40 4.64
CA GLY A 594 3.05 -35.33 5.26
C GLY A 594 3.93 -34.20 5.82
N PHE A 595 3.26 -33.12 6.25
CA PHE A 595 3.91 -31.99 6.89
C PHE A 595 4.36 -32.36 8.31
N GLN A 596 5.60 -32.03 8.67
CA GLN A 596 6.24 -32.51 9.90
C GLN A 596 6.72 -31.37 10.82
N ASP A 597 6.40 -30.12 10.49
CA ASP A 597 6.70 -28.95 11.30
C ASP A 597 5.46 -28.39 11.99
N VAL A 598 5.67 -27.42 12.88
CA VAL A 598 4.59 -26.68 13.54
C VAL A 598 4.32 -25.42 12.73
N CYS A 599 3.08 -25.23 12.27
CA CYS A 599 2.68 -24.01 11.59
C CYS A 599 2.48 -22.88 12.59
N SER A 600 2.75 -21.64 12.16
CA SER A 600 2.54 -20.43 12.95
C SER A 600 1.67 -19.41 12.20
N GLY A 601 1.29 -18.33 12.90
CA GLY A 601 0.51 -17.23 12.32
C GLY A 601 -1.01 -17.44 12.35
N SER A 602 -1.69 -17.02 11.29
CA SER A 602 -3.17 -17.07 11.14
C SER A 602 -3.71 -18.48 10.89
N GLN A 603 -2.84 -19.46 10.64
CA GLN A 603 -3.22 -20.82 10.29
C GLN A 603 -3.44 -21.67 11.55
N SER A 604 -4.69 -22.05 11.82
CA SER A 604 -5.05 -22.81 13.02
C SER A 604 -4.69 -24.30 12.95
N GLN A 605 -4.47 -24.86 11.75
CA GLN A 605 -4.10 -26.26 11.53
C GLN A 605 -3.18 -26.42 10.30
N CYS A 606 -2.07 -27.12 10.48
CA CYS A 606 -1.24 -27.58 9.36
C CYS A 606 -1.99 -28.63 8.53
N PRO A 607 -1.71 -28.73 7.21
CA PRO A 607 -2.06 -29.93 6.46
C PRO A 607 -1.35 -31.15 7.07
N VAL A 608 -2.04 -32.27 7.21
CA VAL A 608 -1.49 -33.46 7.90
C VAL A 608 -1.43 -34.70 7.02
N LYS A 609 -2.08 -34.69 5.85
CA LYS A 609 -2.06 -35.84 4.93
C LYS A 609 -0.79 -35.86 4.10
N ARG A 610 -0.52 -37.03 3.53
CA ARG A 610 0.55 -37.25 2.56
C ARG A 610 0.10 -36.72 1.19
N HIS A 611 0.98 -35.97 0.54
CA HIS A 611 0.83 -35.46 -0.83
C HIS A 611 2.11 -35.79 -1.61
N PRO A 612 2.30 -37.07 -2.01
CA PRO A 612 3.54 -37.54 -2.63
C PRO A 612 3.97 -36.72 -3.85
N GLY A 613 5.26 -36.40 -3.91
CA GLY A 613 5.87 -35.64 -5.00
C GLY A 613 5.67 -34.11 -4.96
N LEU A 614 4.83 -33.58 -4.07
CA LEU A 614 4.71 -32.14 -3.85
C LEU A 614 5.80 -31.66 -2.89
N TRP A 615 6.60 -30.69 -3.33
CA TRP A 615 7.59 -30.03 -2.47
C TRP A 615 6.93 -28.95 -1.62
N GLU A 616 7.29 -28.89 -0.35
CA GLU A 616 6.99 -27.77 0.53
C GLU A 616 8.25 -26.91 0.66
N ILE A 617 8.09 -25.60 0.44
CA ILE A 617 9.10 -24.58 0.69
C ILE A 617 8.62 -23.72 1.87
N PRO A 618 8.95 -24.12 3.12
CA PRO A 618 8.44 -23.45 4.29
C PRO A 618 8.84 -21.97 4.32
N ILE A 619 7.89 -21.09 4.63
CA ILE A 619 8.17 -19.69 4.92
C ILE A 619 8.70 -19.62 6.35
N VAL A 620 9.97 -19.26 6.49
CA VAL A 620 10.63 -19.08 7.79
C VAL A 620 10.49 -17.62 8.21
N PRO A 621 9.79 -17.30 9.32
CA PRO A 621 9.67 -15.93 9.78
C PRO A 621 11.04 -15.32 10.08
N LEU A 622 11.23 -14.06 9.70
CA LEU A 622 12.38 -13.25 10.12
C LEU A 622 12.13 -12.70 11.53
N VAL A 623 13.20 -12.34 12.22
CA VAL A 623 13.15 -11.70 13.54
C VAL A 623 13.53 -10.24 13.38
N ASP A 624 12.72 -9.36 13.95
CA ASP A 624 12.84 -7.90 13.80
C ASP A 624 14.15 -7.32 14.35
N THR A 625 14.34 -6.00 14.17
CA THR A 625 15.60 -5.29 14.51
C THR A 625 16.00 -5.41 15.99
N LYS A 626 15.03 -5.55 16.90
CA LYS A 626 15.26 -5.72 18.35
C LYS A 626 15.27 -7.18 18.80
N GLN A 627 15.01 -8.12 17.90
CA GLN A 627 14.88 -9.54 18.16
C GLN A 627 13.67 -9.94 19.05
N GLU A 628 12.66 -9.07 19.12
CA GLU A 628 11.49 -9.18 20.01
C GLU A 628 10.24 -9.71 19.31
N TYR A 629 10.07 -9.40 18.01
CA TYR A 629 8.96 -9.88 17.19
C TYR A 629 9.42 -10.62 15.91
N THR A 630 8.52 -11.41 15.33
CA THR A 630 8.76 -12.25 14.17
C THR A 630 7.81 -11.79 13.09
N CYS A 631 8.29 -11.84 11.87
CA CYS A 631 7.61 -11.30 10.72
C CYS A 631 7.64 -12.37 9.64
N THR A 632 6.46 -12.77 9.17
CA THR A 632 6.36 -13.80 8.14
C THR A 632 7.15 -13.42 6.90
N PHE A 633 7.04 -12.16 6.48
CA PHE A 633 7.79 -11.58 5.37
C PHE A 633 8.64 -10.40 5.84
N VAL A 634 9.60 -10.03 4.99
CA VAL A 634 10.58 -8.97 5.25
C VAL A 634 9.88 -7.62 5.45
N ASP A 635 8.88 -7.35 4.62
CA ASP A 635 8.06 -6.14 4.60
C ASP A 635 6.95 -6.15 5.67
N ALA A 636 6.62 -7.31 6.25
CA ALA A 636 5.61 -7.44 7.30
C ALA A 636 6.11 -7.15 8.73
N CYS A 637 7.37 -6.73 8.90
CA CYS A 637 7.90 -6.34 10.20
C CYS A 637 7.41 -4.94 10.62
N THR A 638 6.26 -4.85 11.29
CA THR A 638 5.63 -3.55 11.63
C THR A 638 5.98 -3.00 13.02
N ILE A 639 6.31 -3.84 14.02
CA ILE A 639 6.52 -3.35 15.40
C ILE A 639 7.87 -2.66 15.58
N ASN A 640 8.97 -3.35 15.29
CA ASN A 640 10.32 -2.77 15.30
C ASN A 640 10.85 -2.75 13.86
N ARG A 641 10.08 -2.11 12.98
CA ARG A 641 10.41 -1.95 11.56
C ARG A 641 11.74 -1.22 11.41
N PRO A 642 12.64 -1.66 10.52
CA PRO A 642 13.77 -0.83 10.11
C PRO A 642 13.26 0.35 9.27
N ILE A 643 13.55 1.58 9.68
CA ILE A 643 13.10 2.80 8.99
C ILE A 643 14.16 3.27 7.99
N LEU A 644 15.43 3.13 8.36
CA LEU A 644 16.57 3.58 7.56
C LEU A 644 17.18 2.42 6.74
N ALA A 645 17.89 2.77 5.66
CA ALA A 645 18.62 1.80 4.84
C ALA A 645 19.59 0.94 5.66
N GLU A 646 20.38 1.54 6.55
CA GLU A 646 21.35 0.83 7.39
C GLU A 646 20.69 -0.14 8.38
N GLU A 647 19.54 0.23 8.92
CA GLU A 647 18.77 -0.64 9.81
C GLU A 647 18.23 -1.84 9.04
N THR A 648 17.72 -1.62 7.83
CA THR A 648 17.21 -2.68 6.96
C THR A 648 18.33 -3.63 6.54
N HIS A 649 19.48 -3.09 6.16
CA HIS A 649 20.68 -3.84 5.84
C HIS A 649 21.11 -4.75 7.00
N LYS A 650 21.23 -4.18 8.21
CA LYS A 650 21.61 -4.92 9.42
C LYS A 650 20.57 -5.98 9.79
N TYR A 651 19.28 -5.65 9.71
CA TYR A 651 18.18 -6.57 9.96
C TYR A 651 18.24 -7.81 9.05
N LEU A 652 18.45 -7.61 7.75
CA LEU A 652 18.59 -8.69 6.79
C LEU A 652 19.84 -9.53 7.03
N LEU A 653 20.99 -8.89 7.29
CA LEU A 653 22.25 -9.59 7.60
C LEU A 653 22.12 -10.47 8.85
N ASN A 654 21.55 -9.95 9.94
CA ASN A 654 21.38 -10.72 11.17
C ASN A 654 20.55 -12.00 10.95
N ASN A 655 19.50 -11.93 10.12
CA ASN A 655 18.67 -13.08 9.82
C ASN A 655 19.38 -14.06 8.86
N PHE A 656 20.09 -13.55 7.85
CA PHE A 656 20.89 -14.34 6.92
C PHE A 656 22.01 -15.10 7.63
N ASP A 657 22.75 -14.43 8.53
CA ASP A 657 23.89 -15.00 9.23
C ASP A 657 23.50 -16.21 10.11
N PHE A 658 22.24 -16.28 10.56
CA PHE A 658 21.74 -17.47 11.25
C PHE A 658 21.75 -18.69 10.31
N ASN A 659 21.19 -18.58 9.11
CA ASN A 659 21.21 -19.67 8.12
C ASN A 659 22.64 -20.01 7.70
N TYR A 660 23.43 -18.98 7.40
CA TYR A 660 24.79 -19.10 6.86
C TYR A 660 25.76 -19.79 7.84
N ASN A 661 25.69 -19.46 9.12
CA ASN A 661 26.63 -19.98 10.13
C ASN A 661 26.19 -21.28 10.80
N HIS A 662 25.02 -21.84 10.42
CA HIS A 662 24.50 -23.09 11.00
C HIS A 662 24.36 -24.18 9.93
N ASN A 663 23.15 -24.48 9.51
CA ASN A 663 22.86 -25.65 8.68
C ASN A 663 22.69 -25.34 7.19
N ARG A 664 22.97 -24.10 6.75
CA ARG A 664 22.86 -23.61 5.37
C ARG A 664 21.48 -23.75 4.75
N ALA A 665 20.42 -23.96 5.56
CA ALA A 665 19.05 -24.00 5.06
C ALA A 665 18.76 -22.72 4.23
N PRO A 666 17.99 -22.81 3.14
CA PRO A 666 17.77 -21.68 2.25
C PRO A 666 17.21 -20.47 3.00
N PHE A 667 17.79 -19.29 2.76
CA PHE A 667 17.32 -18.04 3.36
C PHE A 667 16.30 -17.38 2.42
N GLY A 668 15.06 -17.28 2.87
CA GLY A 668 13.97 -16.72 2.09
C GLY A 668 13.84 -15.22 2.27
N ILE A 669 13.94 -14.47 1.16
CA ILE A 669 13.55 -13.06 1.10
C ILE A 669 12.19 -13.03 0.41
N ASN A 670 11.13 -12.91 1.20
CA ASN A 670 9.76 -12.84 0.71
C ASN A 670 9.26 -11.40 0.93
N ILE A 671 8.83 -10.73 -0.15
CA ILE A 671 8.30 -9.37 -0.13
C ILE A 671 7.03 -9.26 -0.97
N HIS A 672 6.18 -8.29 -0.65
CA HIS A 672 5.14 -7.82 -1.56
C HIS A 672 5.71 -6.75 -2.50
N ARG A 673 5.04 -6.59 -3.64
CA ARG A 673 5.41 -5.64 -4.68
C ARG A 673 5.58 -4.19 -4.19
N ASP A 674 4.86 -3.76 -3.15
CA ASP A 674 4.88 -2.37 -2.69
C ASP A 674 6.24 -1.96 -2.15
N TRP A 675 7.01 -2.92 -1.62
CA TRP A 675 8.38 -2.68 -1.16
C TRP A 675 9.35 -2.28 -2.28
N LEU A 676 8.99 -2.56 -3.54
CA LEU A 676 9.78 -2.20 -4.72
C LEU A 676 9.43 -0.83 -5.30
N SER A 677 8.22 -0.32 -5.03
CA SER A 677 7.67 0.85 -5.76
C SER A 677 7.14 1.97 -4.90
N HIS A 678 6.69 1.67 -3.67
CA HIS A 678 6.02 2.67 -2.85
C HIS A 678 7.06 3.59 -2.17
N PRO A 679 6.92 4.94 -2.24
CA PRO A 679 7.91 5.88 -1.68
C PRO A 679 8.23 5.67 -0.20
N PHE A 680 7.23 5.25 0.56
CA PHE A 680 7.34 4.85 1.98
C PHE A 680 8.42 3.78 2.28
N TYR A 681 8.79 2.97 1.29
CA TYR A 681 9.79 1.90 1.42
C TYR A 681 11.12 2.23 0.73
N ALA A 682 11.35 3.48 0.30
CA ALA A 682 12.57 3.86 -0.42
C ALA A 682 13.85 3.51 0.37
N GLU A 683 13.90 3.86 1.66
CA GLU A 683 15.02 3.52 2.56
C GLU A 683 15.17 2.00 2.73
N ASN A 684 14.05 1.27 2.81
CA ASN A 684 14.08 -0.18 2.93
C ASN A 684 14.64 -0.86 1.67
N LEU A 685 14.24 -0.38 0.48
CA LEU A 685 14.76 -0.85 -0.79
C LEU A 685 16.27 -0.59 -0.90
N MET A 686 16.74 0.59 -0.49
CA MET A 686 18.17 0.89 -0.40
C MET A 686 18.90 -0.08 0.54
N GLY A 687 18.34 -0.38 1.70
CA GLY A 687 18.93 -1.36 2.62
C GLY A 687 18.94 -2.80 2.10
N LEU A 688 17.94 -3.20 1.31
CA LEU A 688 17.93 -4.48 0.60
C LEU A 688 19.00 -4.52 -0.50
N GLU A 689 19.17 -3.43 -1.24
CA GLU A 689 20.25 -3.31 -2.23
C GLU A 689 21.63 -3.46 -1.58
N MET A 690 21.82 -2.82 -0.42
CA MET A 690 23.03 -2.95 0.38
C MET A 690 23.24 -4.39 0.83
N PHE A 691 22.21 -5.03 1.38
CA PHE A 691 22.28 -6.43 1.80
C PHE A 691 22.70 -7.36 0.66
N LEU A 692 22.04 -7.28 -0.50
CA LEU A 692 22.36 -8.12 -1.65
C LEU A 692 23.80 -7.90 -2.13
N ASN A 693 24.25 -6.64 -2.16
CA ASN A 693 25.63 -6.29 -2.51
C ASN A 693 26.63 -6.88 -1.51
N THR A 694 26.34 -6.80 -0.21
CA THR A 694 27.18 -7.33 0.86
C THR A 694 27.32 -8.85 0.74
N ILE A 695 26.22 -9.60 0.66
CA ILE A 695 26.30 -11.07 0.61
C ILE A 695 26.96 -11.59 -0.66
N LEU A 696 26.68 -10.99 -1.83
CA LEU A 696 27.27 -11.43 -3.10
C LEU A 696 28.76 -11.08 -3.21
N LYS A 697 29.21 -10.03 -2.53
CA LYS A 697 30.62 -9.61 -2.52
C LYS A 697 31.43 -10.36 -1.46
N GLU A 698 30.88 -10.57 -0.27
CA GLU A 698 31.62 -11.07 0.88
C GLU A 698 31.43 -12.57 1.15
N ARG A 699 30.40 -13.20 0.58
CA ARG A 699 30.10 -14.64 0.78
C ARG A 699 30.17 -15.38 -0.57
N PRO A 700 31.36 -15.84 -1.00
CA PRO A 700 31.58 -16.39 -2.34
C PRO A 700 30.88 -17.73 -2.61
N ASP A 701 30.33 -18.34 -1.57
CA ASP A 701 29.56 -19.59 -1.56
C ASP A 701 28.03 -19.34 -1.46
N THR A 702 27.59 -18.09 -1.62
CA THR A 702 26.18 -17.69 -1.59
C THR A 702 25.62 -17.49 -2.99
N TYR A 703 24.42 -18.01 -3.24
CA TYR A 703 23.73 -17.91 -4.52
C TYR A 703 22.29 -17.39 -4.32
N VAL A 704 21.95 -16.30 -5.00
CA VAL A 704 20.61 -15.70 -5.04
C VAL A 704 19.86 -16.18 -6.27
N MET A 705 18.74 -16.87 -6.09
CA MET A 705 18.02 -17.51 -7.20
C MET A 705 16.51 -17.68 -6.96
N SER A 706 15.80 -18.11 -8.00
CA SER A 706 14.41 -18.57 -7.92
C SER A 706 14.29 -19.90 -7.16
N ILE A 707 13.09 -20.16 -6.64
CA ILE A 707 12.72 -21.43 -6.01
C ILE A 707 12.91 -22.59 -6.98
N GLU A 708 12.57 -22.44 -8.26
CA GLU A 708 12.84 -23.45 -9.30
C GLU A 708 14.32 -23.90 -9.26
N LYS A 709 15.26 -22.95 -9.31
CA LYS A 709 16.70 -23.24 -9.35
C LYS A 709 17.21 -23.82 -8.04
N MET A 710 16.66 -23.38 -6.91
CA MET A 710 16.92 -24.01 -5.63
C MET A 710 16.46 -25.47 -5.64
N LEU A 711 15.25 -25.77 -6.14
CA LEU A 711 14.71 -27.13 -6.21
C LEU A 711 15.50 -28.04 -7.15
N GLU A 712 15.99 -27.53 -8.28
CA GLU A 712 16.90 -28.29 -9.15
C GLU A 712 18.14 -28.79 -8.38
N TRP A 713 18.70 -27.95 -7.49
CA TRP A 713 19.80 -28.32 -6.59
C TRP A 713 19.34 -29.26 -5.48
N MET A 714 18.19 -29.02 -4.85
CA MET A 714 17.64 -29.91 -3.82
C MET A 714 17.43 -31.34 -4.35
N GLN A 715 17.01 -31.46 -5.61
CA GLN A 715 16.81 -32.74 -6.30
C GLN A 715 18.14 -33.43 -6.62
N ASN A 716 19.22 -32.68 -6.83
CA ASN A 716 20.55 -33.20 -7.17
C ASN A 716 21.65 -32.48 -6.36
N PRO A 717 21.71 -32.70 -5.03
CA PRO A 717 22.57 -31.92 -4.14
C PRO A 717 24.02 -32.03 -4.57
N THR A 718 24.63 -30.88 -4.84
CA THR A 718 26.00 -30.77 -5.33
C THR A 718 26.81 -29.90 -4.38
N GLY A 719 27.89 -30.46 -3.85
CA GLY A 719 28.78 -29.74 -2.94
C GLY A 719 29.52 -28.58 -3.62
N LEU A 720 29.99 -27.63 -2.81
CA LEU A 720 30.76 -26.46 -3.27
C LEU A 720 32.00 -26.86 -4.09
N ASP A 721 32.61 -28.00 -3.78
CA ASP A 721 33.73 -28.59 -4.53
C ASP A 721 33.42 -28.85 -6.02
N LYS A 722 32.14 -29.07 -6.36
CA LYS A 722 31.69 -29.40 -7.74
C LYS A 722 30.67 -28.41 -8.29
N ILE A 723 30.29 -27.39 -7.54
CA ILE A 723 29.15 -26.52 -7.88
C ILE A 723 29.32 -25.78 -9.21
N ASN A 724 30.54 -25.41 -9.59
CA ASN A 724 30.84 -24.77 -10.87
C ASN A 724 30.57 -25.68 -12.08
N SER A 725 30.48 -27.00 -11.87
CA SER A 725 30.13 -27.98 -12.90
C SER A 725 28.65 -28.35 -12.92
N PHE A 726 27.86 -27.87 -11.95
CA PHE A 726 26.45 -28.19 -11.81
C PHE A 726 25.63 -27.59 -12.96
N LEU A 727 25.27 -28.43 -13.93
CA LEU A 727 24.60 -28.03 -15.18
C LEU A 727 23.34 -27.17 -14.97
N PRO A 728 22.43 -27.48 -14.01
CA PRO A 728 21.20 -26.70 -13.85
C PRO A 728 21.42 -25.23 -13.46
N TRP A 729 22.56 -24.92 -12.82
CA TRP A 729 22.97 -23.55 -12.47
C TRP A 729 23.93 -22.91 -13.48
N LYS A 730 24.33 -23.60 -14.55
CA LYS A 730 25.16 -22.97 -15.57
C LYS A 730 24.35 -21.98 -16.38
N CYS A 731 24.99 -20.87 -16.75
CA CYS A 731 24.34 -19.92 -17.63
C CYS A 731 24.17 -20.59 -19.01
N SER A 732 22.93 -20.66 -19.50
CA SER A 732 22.70 -21.05 -20.90
C SER A 732 23.39 -20.04 -21.81
N SER A 733 24.21 -20.52 -22.74
CA SER A 733 24.81 -19.73 -23.82
C SER A 733 23.76 -19.20 -24.78
#